data_AF-A0A2S9YIU4-F1
#
_entry.id   AF-A0A2S9YIU4-F1
#
_cell.length_a   1.000
_cell.length_b   1.000
_cell.length_c   1.000
_cell.angle_alpha   90.00
_cell.angle_beta   90.00
_cell.angle_gamma   90.00
#
_symmetry.space_group_name_H-M   'P 1'
#
loop_
_entity.id
_entity.type
_entity.pdbx_description
1 polymer ?
#
loop_
_entity_poly.entity_id
_entity_poly.type
_entity_poly.pdbx_seq_one_letter_code
_entity_poly.pdbx_strand_id
1 'polypeptide(L)'
;MNREVTYEDITRAVDNRDPQLADLIVRYLLLPDPPEDRPEDAEQSEARPLSQDAWTLQKLRSTLAPYSLWGKSADEIKNVRVDAWEQLMAAPHPPPRLRLGDLLLSIYERGEESDRSALVEVFRNAKMGWGVWKAAKRIYKLSEQRHDAEMFGVLAWRLDVYSHKPNNFGEISPATTMYMRRRAWRYLRHLGVAVPELYPQFAVQVLRHYEAGFRPGGCWIIHQIWNHKELVGKRSPGWRSTPPDKLANRAYDEAWKLTAEPLLRLIEDSENDGVLRFATRSLEQDFPETLREVDPAWLARLGKKPAGSVHEFVVSLLERSPEFHQSKLADLGLHDMVLDLLGSPSEKAAKYAIEYANAHAGTIRAPRLIELLQTGTNPVRKFAQARLDKLSAKDIGLPGLIALLSTSAKNFATKKIEEGFGPDDLTPELYVDLLTGGWQQRRWVEEFFTKHKKKPSAALLKFAVESAKLGYWDKRSAFEQLGSRKAKDIGIDWIKQKLLEPEFSDEVGGWLSRGMLKGDELDVEWLKGLAMNPRLRAVSLRVLGNTKLVAPKRIGLPWLLAMARQLDPELYGFARNHLLEHFGPGDFAPGAGSDEAAGLDRLWSMAVGKDEPESVRKVAQTYLQFHHPDIGPEREDPLYDVLKPKLTPAHYTIERVRESLFDPRPDVRRFAAEIGSRELVRWGKRDLVYRLAASEYTEPRKIGSEVLLEIGELHEGKPQAPIEWLVAARVFALAESALKASREVASALIRRHYHRLGGAAKLAWLMESPDREVRLFAVRLLWEQHRPLTIPTSWKPNKGPGARPSAGAASDASAQPPAADERFETGEALRQFLRTVMFGLPPGRVERREPIAGLPSRRLSASEGKRRLIEVVRDLAIEDAEFATVAVSVLDEFMNSHARGEWQGCVAALARIRQAHPDITTDLPPARQEQRQSA
;
A
#
# COMPACT_ATOMS: atom_id res chain seq x y z
N MET A 1 32.61 -7.30 -20.17
CA MET A 1 32.25 -8.69 -20.51
C MET A 1 30.94 -9.06 -19.80
N ASN A 2 29.80 -8.46 -20.21
CA ASN A 2 28.50 -8.60 -19.52
C ASN A 2 27.44 -9.26 -20.44
N ARG A 3 27.68 -10.50 -20.89
CA ARG A 3 26.61 -11.35 -21.43
C ARG A 3 26.42 -12.51 -20.47
N GLU A 4 25.17 -12.82 -20.14
CA GLU A 4 24.80 -13.99 -19.31
C GLU A 4 25.13 -15.28 -20.07
N VAL A 5 25.60 -16.31 -19.34
CA VAL A 5 25.99 -17.60 -19.93
C VAL A 5 24.74 -18.37 -20.35
N THR A 6 24.72 -18.92 -21.56
CA THR A 6 23.61 -19.74 -22.09
C THR A 6 23.97 -21.23 -22.13
N TYR A 7 22.98 -22.12 -22.30
CA TYR A 7 23.24 -23.54 -22.51
C TYR A 7 24.02 -23.78 -23.81
N GLU A 8 23.80 -22.96 -24.84
CA GLU A 8 24.54 -23.04 -26.10
C GLU A 8 26.04 -22.75 -25.89
N ASP A 9 26.37 -21.75 -25.07
CA ASP A 9 27.76 -21.45 -24.71
C ASP A 9 28.45 -22.66 -24.04
N ILE A 10 27.72 -23.40 -23.19
CA ILE A 10 28.22 -24.64 -22.57
C ILE A 10 28.46 -25.71 -23.63
N THR A 11 27.51 -25.94 -24.54
CA THR A 11 27.69 -26.95 -25.60
C THR A 11 28.89 -26.61 -26.50
N ARG A 12 29.05 -25.33 -26.86
CA ARG A 12 30.18 -24.85 -27.63
C ARG A 12 31.50 -25.02 -26.87
N ALA A 13 31.50 -24.77 -25.56
CA ALA A 13 32.67 -25.00 -24.70
C ALA A 13 33.04 -26.49 -24.64
N VAL A 14 32.05 -27.40 -24.61
CA VAL A 14 32.28 -28.84 -24.66
C VAL A 14 32.86 -29.28 -26.01
N ASP A 15 32.39 -28.72 -27.11
CA ASP A 15 32.86 -29.05 -28.46
C ASP A 15 34.28 -28.51 -28.71
N ASN A 16 34.56 -27.32 -28.20
CA ASN A 16 35.86 -26.65 -28.34
C ASN A 16 36.89 -27.04 -27.27
N ARG A 17 36.53 -27.91 -26.32
CA ARG A 17 37.39 -28.32 -25.20
C ARG A 17 37.89 -27.12 -24.37
N ASP A 18 36.99 -26.19 -24.10
CA ASP A 18 37.31 -24.95 -23.41
C ASP A 18 37.74 -25.22 -21.95
N PRO A 19 38.92 -24.75 -21.49
CA PRO A 19 39.34 -24.89 -20.10
C PRO A 19 38.38 -24.22 -19.09
N GLN A 20 37.53 -23.29 -19.54
CA GLN A 20 36.53 -22.61 -18.71
C GLN A 20 35.21 -23.37 -18.58
N LEU A 21 35.09 -24.58 -19.17
CA LEU A 21 33.85 -25.36 -19.17
C LEU A 21 33.22 -25.50 -17.77
N ALA A 22 34.02 -25.79 -16.75
CA ALA A 22 33.52 -25.94 -15.39
C ALA A 22 32.95 -24.63 -14.83
N ASP A 23 33.65 -23.49 -15.03
CA ASP A 23 33.19 -22.17 -14.61
C ASP A 23 31.87 -21.78 -15.30
N LEU A 24 31.77 -22.03 -16.61
CA LEU A 24 30.57 -21.77 -17.39
C LEU A 24 29.37 -22.55 -16.84
N ILE A 25 29.52 -23.84 -16.56
CA ILE A 25 28.46 -24.67 -15.97
C ILE A 25 28.08 -24.19 -14.56
N VAL A 26 29.06 -23.85 -13.72
CA VAL A 26 28.82 -23.36 -12.36
C VAL A 26 28.05 -22.04 -12.39
N ARG A 27 28.49 -21.08 -13.21
CA ARG A 27 27.82 -19.78 -13.39
C ARG A 27 26.42 -19.94 -13.96
N TYR A 28 26.25 -20.78 -14.97
CA TYR A 28 24.95 -21.08 -15.56
C TYR A 28 23.95 -21.59 -14.52
N LEU A 29 24.37 -22.49 -13.64
CA LEU A 29 23.51 -23.05 -12.59
C LEU A 29 23.20 -22.08 -11.43
N LEU A 30 23.83 -20.91 -11.39
CA LEU A 30 23.49 -19.81 -10.47
C LEU A 30 22.43 -18.87 -11.04
N LEU A 31 22.19 -18.90 -12.36
CA LEU A 31 21.14 -18.14 -13.02
C LEU A 31 19.75 -18.78 -12.73
N PRO A 32 18.67 -17.98 -12.72
CA PRO A 32 17.32 -18.53 -12.70
C PRO A 32 17.04 -19.34 -13.97
N ASP A 33 16.15 -20.34 -13.87
CA ASP A 33 15.70 -21.07 -15.06
C ASP A 33 15.02 -20.09 -16.04
N PRO A 34 15.33 -20.17 -17.35
CA PRO A 34 14.64 -19.33 -18.33
C PRO A 34 13.15 -19.67 -18.36
N PRO A 35 12.28 -18.70 -18.71
CA PRO A 35 10.85 -18.93 -18.82
C PRO A 35 10.53 -20.09 -19.77
N GLU A 36 9.64 -21.00 -19.36
CA GLU A 36 9.24 -22.17 -20.15
C GLU A 36 8.27 -21.81 -21.31
N ASP A 37 7.93 -20.53 -21.47
CA ASP A 37 7.02 -20.00 -22.48
C ASP A 37 7.72 -19.55 -23.78
N ARG A 38 9.05 -19.64 -23.82
CA ARG A 38 9.90 -19.26 -24.96
C ARG A 38 11.29 -19.93 -24.90
N PRO A 39 12.08 -19.91 -25.99
CA PRO A 39 13.49 -20.28 -25.96
C PRO A 39 14.35 -19.43 -25.00
N GLU A 40 15.50 -19.95 -24.57
CA GLU A 40 16.41 -19.30 -23.62
C GLU A 40 16.97 -17.96 -24.12
N ASP A 41 17.18 -17.83 -25.43
CA ASP A 41 17.73 -16.66 -26.12
C ASP A 41 16.67 -15.70 -26.68
N ALA A 42 15.38 -16.03 -26.53
CA ALA A 42 14.28 -15.26 -27.11
C ALA A 42 13.94 -14.00 -26.30
N GLU A 43 13.55 -12.93 -27.00
CA GLU A 43 13.13 -11.68 -26.36
C GLU A 43 11.79 -11.84 -25.63
N GLN A 44 11.53 -10.97 -24.64
CA GLN A 44 10.25 -10.98 -23.90
C GLN A 44 9.04 -10.74 -24.82
N SER A 45 9.23 -10.09 -25.97
CA SER A 45 8.23 -9.88 -27.01
C SER A 45 7.75 -11.18 -27.67
N GLU A 46 8.53 -12.26 -27.58
CA GLU A 46 8.24 -13.57 -28.18
C GLU A 46 7.49 -14.52 -27.23
N ALA A 47 7.18 -14.08 -26.01
CA ALA A 47 6.45 -14.85 -25.00
C ALA A 47 5.06 -15.29 -25.50
N ARG A 48 4.75 -16.58 -25.39
CA ARG A 48 3.44 -17.14 -25.75
C ARG A 48 2.79 -17.79 -24.53
N PRO A 49 1.51 -17.51 -24.20
CA PRO A 49 0.86 -18.11 -23.05
C PRO A 49 0.91 -19.64 -23.08
N LEU A 50 1.40 -20.25 -22.00
CA LEU A 50 1.38 -21.70 -21.84
C LEU A 50 -0.06 -22.20 -21.66
N SER A 51 -0.41 -23.32 -22.30
CA SER A 51 -1.69 -24.00 -22.07
C SER A 51 -1.79 -24.51 -20.63
N GLN A 52 -3.00 -24.60 -20.07
CA GLN A 52 -3.21 -25.14 -18.72
C GLN A 52 -2.66 -26.57 -18.54
N ASP A 53 -2.64 -27.37 -19.61
CA ASP A 53 -2.12 -28.73 -19.59
C ASP A 53 -0.62 -28.83 -19.87
N ALA A 54 0.07 -27.71 -20.11
CA ALA A 54 1.50 -27.71 -20.44
C ALA A 54 2.33 -28.35 -19.31
N TRP A 55 3.31 -29.17 -19.69
CA TRP A 55 4.28 -29.72 -18.76
C TRP A 55 5.35 -28.70 -18.45
N THR A 56 5.28 -28.17 -17.22
CA THR A 56 6.23 -27.21 -16.64
C THR A 56 7.01 -27.84 -15.49
N LEU A 57 8.12 -27.23 -15.09
CA LEU A 57 8.89 -27.65 -13.92
C LEU A 57 8.04 -27.63 -12.65
N GLN A 58 7.12 -26.66 -12.54
CA GLN A 58 6.16 -26.61 -11.43
C GLN A 58 5.18 -27.78 -11.47
N LYS A 59 4.66 -28.16 -12.64
CA LYS A 59 3.80 -29.34 -12.80
C LYS A 59 4.54 -30.64 -12.51
N LEU A 60 5.82 -30.73 -12.88
CA LEU A 60 6.67 -31.87 -12.49
C LEU A 60 6.80 -31.95 -10.96
N ARG A 61 7.09 -30.83 -10.29
CA ARG A 61 7.21 -30.78 -8.82
C ARG A 61 5.92 -31.20 -8.12
N SER A 62 4.76 -30.74 -8.58
CA SER A 62 3.47 -31.12 -7.99
C SER A 62 3.12 -32.59 -8.25
N THR A 63 3.42 -33.11 -9.44
CA THR A 63 3.21 -34.53 -9.78
C THR A 63 4.09 -35.44 -8.93
N LEU A 64 5.32 -35.03 -8.64
CA LEU A 64 6.28 -35.78 -7.84
C LEU A 64 6.19 -35.51 -6.33
N ALA A 65 5.25 -34.68 -5.88
CA ALA A 65 5.09 -34.34 -4.47
C ALA A 65 4.70 -35.58 -3.65
N PRO A 66 5.15 -35.70 -2.38
CA PRO A 66 4.84 -36.85 -1.53
C PRO A 66 3.35 -37.16 -1.42
N TYR A 67 2.50 -36.13 -1.38
CA TYR A 67 1.04 -36.26 -1.32
C TYR A 67 0.45 -36.89 -2.59
N SER A 68 0.91 -36.46 -3.78
CA SER A 68 0.48 -36.98 -5.08
C SER A 68 0.87 -38.44 -5.31
N LEU A 69 1.89 -38.91 -4.61
CA LEU A 69 2.41 -40.28 -4.67
C LEU A 69 1.88 -41.17 -3.53
N TRP A 70 1.04 -40.64 -2.65
CA TRP A 70 0.52 -41.39 -1.51
C TRP A 70 -0.40 -42.53 -1.97
N GLY A 71 -0.29 -43.70 -1.33
CA GLY A 71 -1.06 -44.90 -1.66
C GLY A 71 -0.59 -45.66 -2.91
N LYS A 72 0.36 -45.13 -3.68
CA LYS A 72 0.94 -45.81 -4.86
C LYS A 72 2.02 -46.82 -4.46
N SER A 73 2.08 -47.93 -5.18
CA SER A 73 3.15 -48.93 -5.09
C SER A 73 4.49 -48.39 -5.62
N ALA A 74 5.58 -49.11 -5.33
CA ALA A 74 6.92 -48.72 -5.79
C ALA A 74 7.03 -48.68 -7.32
N ASP A 75 6.37 -49.60 -8.03
CA ASP A 75 6.37 -49.66 -9.49
C ASP A 75 5.52 -48.54 -10.10
N GLU A 76 4.36 -48.22 -9.52
CA GLU A 76 3.56 -47.07 -9.94
C GLU A 76 4.33 -45.76 -9.73
N ILE A 77 4.98 -45.57 -8.59
CA ILE A 77 5.82 -44.38 -8.33
C ILE A 77 6.95 -44.28 -9.35
N LYS A 78 7.57 -45.41 -9.71
CA LYS A 78 8.61 -45.47 -10.73
C LYS A 78 8.06 -45.04 -12.10
N ASN A 79 6.92 -45.60 -12.51
CA ASN A 79 6.31 -45.28 -13.80
C ASN A 79 5.88 -43.81 -13.88
N VAL A 80 5.26 -43.27 -12.81
CA VAL A 80 4.91 -41.83 -12.73
C VAL A 80 6.14 -40.94 -12.86
N ARG A 81 7.25 -41.31 -12.21
CA ARG A 81 8.51 -40.56 -12.33
C ARG A 81 9.10 -40.56 -13.73
N VAL A 82 9.02 -41.69 -14.42
CA VAL A 82 9.51 -41.82 -15.79
C VAL A 82 8.63 -41.02 -16.75
N ASP A 83 7.32 -41.27 -16.73
CA ASP A 83 6.36 -40.60 -17.60
C ASP A 83 6.38 -39.08 -17.39
N ALA A 84 6.26 -38.59 -16.15
CA ALA A 84 6.29 -37.15 -15.89
C ALA A 84 7.60 -36.46 -16.35
N TRP A 85 8.72 -37.17 -16.27
CA TRP A 85 10.00 -36.65 -16.77
C TRP A 85 10.06 -36.64 -18.30
N GLU A 86 9.59 -37.70 -18.95
CA GLU A 86 9.50 -37.79 -20.42
C GLU A 86 8.59 -36.70 -20.97
N GLN A 87 7.43 -36.48 -20.35
CA GLN A 87 6.48 -35.44 -20.74
C GLN A 87 7.06 -34.03 -20.59
N LEU A 88 7.80 -33.74 -19.50
CA LEU A 88 8.49 -32.46 -19.37
C LEU A 88 9.56 -32.28 -20.44
N MET A 89 10.39 -33.29 -20.67
CA MET A 89 11.46 -33.21 -21.67
C MET A 89 10.91 -33.12 -23.12
N ALA A 90 9.69 -33.59 -23.36
CA ALA A 90 8.97 -33.47 -24.62
C ALA A 90 8.23 -32.13 -24.81
N ALA A 91 8.15 -31.30 -23.76
CA ALA A 91 7.58 -29.96 -23.87
C ALA A 91 8.39 -29.09 -24.86
N PRO A 92 7.82 -28.00 -25.40
CA PRO A 92 8.53 -27.15 -26.36
C PRO A 92 9.82 -26.52 -25.81
N HIS A 93 9.78 -26.03 -24.57
CA HIS A 93 10.88 -25.27 -23.95
C HIS A 93 11.15 -25.75 -22.51
N PRO A 94 11.59 -27.00 -22.29
CA PRO A 94 11.97 -27.47 -20.96
C PRO A 94 13.19 -26.69 -20.46
N PRO A 95 13.33 -26.49 -19.13
CA PRO A 95 14.48 -25.79 -18.56
C PRO A 95 15.80 -26.41 -19.05
N PRO A 96 16.66 -25.67 -19.78
CA PRO A 96 17.78 -26.28 -20.49
C PRO A 96 18.80 -26.95 -19.56
N ARG A 97 18.93 -26.49 -18.30
CA ARG A 97 19.77 -27.15 -17.29
C ARG A 97 19.48 -28.63 -17.08
N LEU A 98 18.27 -29.12 -17.38
CA LEU A 98 17.91 -30.53 -17.23
C LEU A 98 18.69 -31.41 -18.22
N ARG A 99 19.10 -30.85 -19.37
CA ARG A 99 19.92 -31.50 -20.40
C ARG A 99 21.38 -31.65 -19.99
N LEU A 100 21.85 -30.92 -18.97
CA LEU A 100 23.20 -31.10 -18.41
C LEU A 100 23.44 -32.54 -17.92
N GLY A 101 22.39 -33.27 -17.55
CA GLY A 101 22.52 -34.65 -17.11
C GLY A 101 23.14 -35.57 -18.14
N ASP A 102 22.69 -35.49 -19.39
CA ASP A 102 23.21 -36.32 -20.48
C ASP A 102 24.53 -35.76 -21.03
N LEU A 103 24.67 -34.44 -21.06
CA LEU A 103 25.91 -33.77 -21.47
C LEU A 103 27.09 -34.17 -20.55
N LEU A 104 26.95 -34.02 -19.23
CA LEU A 104 27.99 -34.39 -18.26
C LEU A 104 28.32 -35.88 -18.31
N LEU A 105 27.33 -36.74 -18.55
CA LEU A 105 27.54 -38.16 -18.73
C LEU A 105 28.38 -38.46 -19.98
N SER A 106 28.08 -37.79 -21.10
CA SER A 106 28.84 -37.95 -22.34
C SER A 106 30.30 -37.52 -22.18
N ILE A 107 30.55 -36.44 -21.43
CA ILE A 107 31.91 -35.97 -21.10
C ILE A 107 32.67 -37.04 -20.31
N TYR A 108 32.02 -37.65 -19.31
CA TYR A 108 32.65 -38.72 -18.52
C TYR A 108 32.92 -40.00 -19.34
N GLU A 109 32.10 -40.27 -20.35
CA GLU A 109 32.26 -41.44 -21.21
C GLU A 109 33.40 -41.30 -22.22
N ARG A 110 33.79 -40.08 -22.61
CA ARG A 110 34.99 -39.81 -23.43
C ARG A 110 36.27 -40.25 -22.74
N GLY A 111 36.34 -40.08 -21.41
CA GLY A 111 37.42 -40.59 -20.57
C GLY A 111 38.75 -39.81 -20.66
N GLU A 112 38.75 -38.61 -21.24
CA GLU A 112 39.94 -37.75 -21.32
C GLU A 112 40.28 -37.09 -19.96
N GLU A 113 41.54 -36.71 -19.75
CA GLU A 113 42.01 -36.13 -18.48
C GLU A 113 41.47 -34.71 -18.23
N SER A 114 41.39 -33.89 -19.28
CA SER A 114 40.77 -32.55 -19.21
C SER A 114 39.28 -32.64 -18.87
N ASP A 115 38.58 -33.62 -19.43
CA ASP A 115 37.17 -33.89 -19.15
C ASP A 115 36.96 -34.32 -17.70
N ARG A 116 37.83 -35.21 -17.18
CA ARG A 116 37.80 -35.60 -15.77
C ARG A 116 38.03 -34.41 -14.85
N SER A 117 39.06 -33.60 -15.14
CA SER A 117 39.39 -32.39 -14.37
C SER A 117 38.20 -31.42 -14.33
N ALA A 118 37.57 -31.16 -15.47
CA ALA A 118 36.38 -30.32 -15.55
C ALA A 118 35.20 -30.89 -14.75
N LEU A 119 34.96 -32.20 -14.82
CA LEU A 119 33.89 -32.85 -14.07
C LEU A 119 34.11 -32.82 -12.55
N VAL A 120 35.35 -32.98 -12.08
CA VAL A 120 35.70 -32.85 -10.66
C VAL A 120 35.31 -31.45 -10.19
N GLU A 121 35.70 -30.42 -10.92
CA GLU A 121 35.38 -29.03 -10.57
C GLU A 121 33.87 -28.73 -10.62
N VAL A 122 33.16 -29.26 -11.62
CA VAL A 122 31.70 -29.20 -11.70
C VAL A 122 31.06 -29.84 -10.47
N PHE A 123 31.41 -31.08 -10.11
CA PHE A 123 30.80 -31.73 -8.95
C PHE A 123 31.21 -31.09 -7.62
N ARG A 124 32.36 -30.41 -7.58
CA ARG A 124 32.80 -29.63 -6.42
C ARG A 124 31.92 -28.41 -6.19
N ASN A 125 31.62 -27.64 -7.24
CA ASN A 125 31.10 -26.28 -7.09
C ASN A 125 29.67 -26.09 -7.60
N ALA A 126 29.23 -26.86 -8.59
CA ALA A 126 27.94 -26.69 -9.24
C ALA A 126 26.75 -26.95 -8.30
N LYS A 127 25.68 -26.18 -8.48
CA LYS A 127 24.43 -26.36 -7.73
C LYS A 127 23.81 -27.73 -8.04
N MET A 128 23.52 -28.51 -7.00
CA MET A 128 23.04 -29.88 -7.16
C MET A 128 21.51 -29.91 -7.32
N GLY A 129 21.06 -30.01 -8.57
CA GLY A 129 19.64 -30.10 -8.94
C GLY A 129 19.36 -31.20 -9.96
N TRP A 130 18.11 -31.30 -10.39
CA TRP A 130 17.73 -32.11 -11.55
C TRP A 130 18.54 -31.69 -12.79
N GLY A 131 18.90 -32.65 -13.65
CA GLY A 131 19.97 -32.50 -14.64
C GLY A 131 21.31 -33.01 -14.09
N VAL A 132 22.06 -32.16 -13.39
CA VAL A 132 23.38 -32.52 -12.78
C VAL A 132 23.29 -33.77 -11.91
N TRP A 133 22.22 -33.93 -11.12
CA TRP A 133 22.00 -35.11 -10.29
C TRP A 133 21.81 -36.41 -11.08
N LYS A 134 21.26 -36.32 -12.31
CA LYS A 134 21.14 -37.48 -13.22
C LYS A 134 22.55 -37.99 -13.55
N ALA A 135 23.43 -37.09 -13.98
CA ALA A 135 24.84 -37.39 -14.25
C ALA A 135 25.56 -37.91 -13.00
N ALA A 136 25.49 -37.18 -11.89
CA ALA A 136 26.16 -37.51 -10.64
C ALA A 136 25.86 -38.95 -10.18
N LYS A 137 24.57 -39.36 -10.20
CA LYS A 137 24.19 -40.74 -9.83
C LYS A 137 24.75 -41.80 -10.78
N ARG A 138 24.77 -41.52 -12.08
CA ARG A 138 25.23 -42.48 -13.09
C ARG A 138 26.75 -42.58 -13.07
N ILE A 139 27.44 -41.44 -13.10
CA ILE A 139 28.90 -41.33 -13.02
C ILE A 139 29.39 -41.94 -11.70
N TYR A 140 28.73 -41.71 -10.57
CA TYR A 140 29.08 -42.36 -9.30
C TYR A 140 29.09 -43.90 -9.39
N LYS A 141 28.10 -44.50 -10.08
CA LYS A 141 28.07 -45.96 -10.26
C LYS A 141 29.13 -46.43 -11.26
N LEU A 142 29.41 -45.64 -12.28
CA LEU A 142 30.47 -45.94 -13.25
C LEU A 142 31.85 -45.81 -12.62
N SER A 143 32.08 -44.85 -11.71
CA SER A 143 33.35 -44.70 -10.99
C SER A 143 33.58 -45.86 -10.03
N GLU A 144 32.53 -46.40 -9.39
CA GLU A 144 32.61 -47.67 -8.65
C GLU A 144 33.06 -48.83 -9.57
N GLN A 145 32.50 -48.93 -10.78
CA GLN A 145 32.80 -50.02 -11.73
C GLN A 145 34.18 -49.90 -12.38
N ARG A 146 34.62 -48.66 -12.66
CA ARG A 146 35.90 -48.35 -13.31
C ARG A 146 37.05 -48.21 -12.30
N HIS A 147 36.76 -48.30 -11.00
CA HIS A 147 37.70 -47.98 -9.92
C HIS A 147 38.35 -46.59 -10.08
N ASP A 148 37.57 -45.61 -10.53
CA ASP A 148 37.99 -44.23 -10.69
C ASP A 148 37.95 -43.53 -9.32
N ALA A 149 39.11 -43.53 -8.64
CA ALA A 149 39.23 -43.05 -7.26
C ALA A 149 38.94 -41.55 -7.12
N GLU A 150 39.36 -40.75 -8.09
CA GLU A 150 39.19 -39.29 -8.06
C GLU A 150 37.71 -38.91 -8.26
N MET A 151 37.06 -39.46 -9.29
CA MET A 151 35.64 -39.19 -9.54
C MET A 151 34.75 -39.77 -8.43
N PHE A 152 35.11 -40.94 -7.89
CA PHE A 152 34.47 -41.48 -6.69
C PHE A 152 34.64 -40.52 -5.50
N GLY A 153 35.85 -40.01 -5.28
CA GLY A 153 36.21 -39.12 -4.18
C GLY A 153 35.33 -37.89 -4.10
N VAL A 154 35.27 -37.12 -5.19
CA VAL A 154 34.47 -35.88 -5.26
C VAL A 154 32.98 -36.15 -5.10
N LEU A 155 32.45 -37.22 -5.70
CA LEU A 155 31.02 -37.55 -5.62
C LEU A 155 30.64 -38.08 -4.23
N ALA A 156 31.48 -38.92 -3.62
CA ALA A 156 31.27 -39.42 -2.26
C ALA A 156 31.32 -38.27 -1.24
N TRP A 157 32.32 -37.39 -1.33
CA TRP A 157 32.37 -36.17 -0.52
C TRP A 157 31.12 -35.32 -0.71
N ARG A 158 30.71 -35.08 -1.96
CA ARG A 158 29.55 -34.24 -2.29
C ARG A 158 28.25 -34.79 -1.68
N LEU A 159 28.10 -36.11 -1.66
CA LEU A 159 26.98 -36.79 -1.00
C LEU A 159 27.05 -36.65 0.53
N ASP A 160 28.25 -36.63 1.10
CA ASP A 160 28.46 -36.54 2.54
C ASP A 160 28.10 -35.16 3.09
N VAL A 161 28.48 -34.10 2.35
CA VAL A 161 28.26 -32.71 2.72
C VAL A 161 26.94 -32.13 2.17
N TYR A 162 26.14 -32.92 1.45
CA TYR A 162 24.94 -32.45 0.73
C TYR A 162 24.01 -31.58 1.60
N SER A 163 23.75 -31.99 2.85
CA SER A 163 22.86 -31.26 3.76
C SER A 163 23.43 -29.94 4.30
N HIS A 164 24.72 -29.66 4.09
CA HIS A 164 25.43 -28.49 4.63
C HIS A 164 25.70 -27.40 3.58
N LYS A 165 25.57 -27.70 2.28
CA LYS A 165 25.88 -26.75 1.21
C LYS A 165 24.63 -25.96 0.78
N PRO A 166 24.69 -24.61 0.69
CA PRO A 166 23.58 -23.77 0.23
C PRO A 166 23.25 -23.96 -1.26
N ASN A 167 24.17 -24.57 -2.03
CA ASN A 167 24.05 -24.78 -3.47
C ASN A 167 23.23 -26.04 -3.81
N ASN A 168 22.00 -26.12 -3.33
CA ASN A 168 21.03 -27.16 -3.73
C ASN A 168 19.72 -26.52 -4.23
N PHE A 169 19.00 -27.21 -5.12
CA PHE A 169 17.69 -26.74 -5.62
C PHE A 169 16.51 -27.18 -4.74
N GLY A 170 16.75 -27.92 -3.65
CA GLY A 170 15.67 -28.59 -2.89
C GLY A 170 14.97 -29.73 -3.65
N GLU A 171 15.48 -30.09 -4.84
CA GLU A 171 14.87 -31.04 -5.77
C GLU A 171 15.17 -32.52 -5.45
N ILE A 172 16.16 -32.79 -4.60
CA ILE A 172 16.61 -34.14 -4.26
C ILE A 172 16.24 -34.45 -2.82
N SER A 173 15.50 -35.55 -2.62
CA SER A 173 15.00 -35.89 -1.28
C SER A 173 16.12 -36.30 -0.32
N PRO A 174 16.03 -35.95 0.98
CA PRO A 174 16.98 -36.38 2.00
C PRO A 174 17.14 -37.90 2.10
N ALA A 175 16.08 -38.65 1.82
CA ALA A 175 16.13 -40.12 1.79
C ALA A 175 17.04 -40.66 0.67
N THR A 176 16.99 -40.04 -0.51
CA THR A 176 17.82 -40.44 -1.65
C THR A 176 19.30 -40.15 -1.38
N THR A 177 19.60 -38.97 -0.85
CA THR A 177 20.99 -38.59 -0.52
C THR A 177 21.54 -39.45 0.62
N MET A 178 20.75 -39.73 1.65
CA MET A 178 21.10 -40.69 2.71
C MET A 178 21.41 -42.08 2.16
N TYR A 179 20.60 -42.60 1.23
CA TYR A 179 20.85 -43.89 0.60
C TYR A 179 22.18 -43.91 -0.16
N MET A 180 22.42 -42.89 -1.01
CA MET A 180 23.66 -42.78 -1.78
C MET A 180 24.90 -42.63 -0.88
N ARG A 181 24.80 -41.85 0.20
CA ARG A 181 25.85 -41.70 1.21
C ARG A 181 26.19 -43.02 1.90
N ARG A 182 25.18 -43.82 2.27
CA ARG A 182 25.40 -45.17 2.83
C ARG A 182 26.00 -46.12 1.80
N ARG A 183 25.64 -45.97 0.52
CA ARG A 183 26.21 -46.75 -0.58
C ARG A 183 27.71 -46.44 -0.76
N ALA A 184 28.10 -45.17 -0.73
CA ALA A 184 29.51 -44.76 -0.81
C ALA A 184 30.37 -45.38 0.30
N TRP A 185 29.88 -45.34 1.55
CA TRP A 185 30.56 -46.04 2.62
C TRP A 185 30.61 -47.56 2.39
N ARG A 186 29.53 -48.16 1.89
CA ARG A 186 29.50 -49.61 1.60
C ARG A 186 30.54 -49.99 0.56
N TYR A 187 30.72 -49.18 -0.48
CA TYR A 187 31.77 -49.40 -1.49
C TYR A 187 33.16 -49.34 -0.87
N LEU A 188 33.49 -48.27 -0.13
CA LEU A 188 34.77 -48.15 0.59
C LEU A 188 35.03 -49.33 1.53
N ARG A 189 34.00 -49.78 2.25
CA ARG A 189 34.08 -50.95 3.13
C ARG A 189 34.34 -52.24 2.35
N HIS A 190 33.67 -52.45 1.22
CA HIS A 190 33.92 -53.64 0.39
C HIS A 190 35.32 -53.60 -0.22
N LEU A 191 35.77 -52.41 -0.66
CA LEU A 191 37.13 -52.19 -1.16
C LEU A 191 38.17 -52.52 -0.09
N GLY A 192 38.02 -52.02 1.14
CA GLY A 192 38.97 -52.30 2.23
C GLY A 192 39.01 -53.76 2.69
N VAL A 193 37.94 -54.53 2.46
CA VAL A 193 37.95 -55.98 2.69
C VAL A 193 38.61 -56.74 1.54
N ALA A 194 38.30 -56.36 0.30
CA ALA A 194 38.75 -57.09 -0.89
C ALA A 194 40.20 -56.76 -1.29
N VAL A 195 40.57 -55.48 -1.23
CA VAL A 195 41.89 -54.97 -1.63
C VAL A 195 42.33 -53.86 -0.66
N PRO A 196 42.84 -54.23 0.53
CA PRO A 196 43.21 -53.26 1.57
C PRO A 196 44.17 -52.16 1.10
N GLU A 197 45.11 -52.46 0.21
CA GLU A 197 46.07 -51.51 -0.37
C GLU A 197 45.42 -50.33 -1.12
N LEU A 198 44.27 -50.56 -1.76
CA LEU A 198 43.56 -49.51 -2.50
C LEU A 198 42.66 -48.66 -1.59
N TYR A 199 42.36 -49.13 -0.38
CA TYR A 199 41.46 -48.41 0.51
C TYR A 199 41.96 -47.00 0.86
N PRO A 200 43.22 -46.80 1.32
CA PRO A 200 43.75 -45.46 1.57
C PRO A 200 43.71 -44.57 0.32
N GLN A 201 44.04 -45.11 -0.86
CA GLN A 201 44.03 -44.37 -2.13
C GLN A 201 42.65 -43.78 -2.45
N PHE A 202 41.56 -44.52 -2.22
CA PHE A 202 40.19 -44.01 -2.38
C PHE A 202 39.76 -43.10 -1.23
N ALA A 203 40.12 -43.44 0.00
CA ALA A 203 39.74 -42.66 1.18
C ALA A 203 40.30 -41.24 1.12
N VAL A 204 41.56 -41.06 0.70
CA VAL A 204 42.16 -39.73 0.58
C VAL A 204 41.53 -38.88 -0.51
N GLN A 205 41.05 -39.50 -1.61
CA GLN A 205 40.29 -38.79 -2.65
C GLN A 205 38.94 -38.28 -2.13
N VAL A 206 38.34 -38.92 -1.11
CA VAL A 206 37.16 -38.34 -0.43
C VAL A 206 37.58 -37.21 0.51
N LEU A 207 38.63 -37.43 1.30
CA LEU A 207 39.06 -36.52 2.36
C LEU A 207 39.62 -35.19 1.84
N ARG A 208 40.26 -35.16 0.66
CA ARG A 208 40.86 -33.95 0.10
C ARG A 208 39.87 -32.83 -0.21
N HIS A 209 38.59 -33.15 -0.41
CA HIS A 209 37.59 -32.16 -0.83
C HIS A 209 36.94 -31.39 0.31
N TYR A 210 37.14 -31.78 1.58
CA TYR A 210 36.63 -31.01 2.70
C TYR A 210 37.32 -29.65 2.77
N GLU A 211 36.52 -28.58 2.83
CA GLU A 211 36.99 -27.20 2.74
C GLU A 211 37.60 -26.71 4.06
N ALA A 212 38.41 -25.65 3.97
CA ALA A 212 38.90 -24.92 5.12
C ALA A 212 37.74 -24.46 6.02
N GLY A 213 37.87 -24.66 7.33
CA GLY A 213 36.84 -24.28 8.32
C GLY A 213 35.58 -25.14 8.35
N PHE A 214 35.37 -26.06 7.39
CA PHE A 214 34.22 -26.95 7.40
C PHE A 214 34.24 -27.89 8.61
N ARG A 215 33.12 -27.95 9.34
CA ARG A 215 32.94 -28.86 10.47
C ARG A 215 32.08 -30.06 10.03
N PRO A 216 32.61 -31.29 9.99
CA PRO A 216 31.91 -32.46 9.47
C PRO A 216 30.87 -33.03 10.45
N GLY A 217 30.10 -32.19 11.15
CA GLY A 217 28.97 -32.63 11.96
C GLY A 217 27.93 -33.33 11.08
N GLY A 218 27.38 -34.47 11.50
CA GLY A 218 26.35 -35.20 10.75
C GLY A 218 26.78 -35.84 9.41
N CYS A 219 28.01 -35.62 8.96
CA CYS A 219 28.64 -36.33 7.84
C CYS A 219 28.83 -37.81 8.20
N TRP A 220 28.66 -38.73 7.27
CA TRP A 220 28.77 -40.18 7.51
C TRP A 220 30.11 -40.75 7.06
N ILE A 221 30.59 -40.40 5.87
CA ILE A 221 31.71 -41.06 5.20
C ILE A 221 33.02 -40.72 5.90
N ILE A 222 33.32 -39.43 6.12
CA ILE A 222 34.54 -39.01 6.85
C ILE A 222 34.66 -39.64 8.23
N HIS A 223 33.54 -39.73 8.96
CA HIS A 223 33.49 -40.34 10.29
C HIS A 223 33.75 -41.84 10.26
N GLN A 224 33.29 -42.52 9.21
CA GLN A 224 33.63 -43.91 9.00
C GLN A 224 35.11 -44.09 8.65
N ILE A 225 35.72 -43.18 7.88
CA ILE A 225 37.13 -43.28 7.52
C ILE A 225 38.03 -43.19 8.76
N TRP A 226 37.89 -42.15 9.58
CA TRP A 226 38.81 -41.90 10.70
C TRP A 226 38.39 -42.48 12.06
N ASN A 227 37.16 -43.01 12.19
CA ASN A 227 36.61 -43.48 13.48
C ASN A 227 35.61 -44.65 13.35
N HIS A 228 35.86 -45.56 12.42
CA HIS A 228 34.99 -46.70 12.14
C HIS A 228 34.62 -47.52 13.37
N LYS A 229 35.60 -47.89 14.19
CA LYS A 229 35.40 -48.86 15.29
C LYS A 229 34.35 -48.38 16.29
N GLU A 230 34.25 -47.07 16.52
CA GLU A 230 33.26 -46.49 17.42
C GLU A 230 31.85 -46.32 16.81
N LEU A 231 31.73 -46.53 15.50
CA LEU A 231 30.49 -46.42 14.72
C LEU A 231 29.89 -47.78 14.36
N VAL A 232 30.58 -48.88 14.66
CA VAL A 232 30.03 -50.23 14.49
C VAL A 232 28.73 -50.34 15.29
N GLY A 233 27.67 -50.82 14.64
CA GLY A 233 26.33 -50.93 15.22
C GLY A 233 25.53 -49.62 15.26
N LYS A 234 26.13 -48.46 14.97
CA LYS A 234 25.45 -47.17 14.97
C LYS A 234 24.85 -46.82 13.61
N ARG A 235 23.72 -46.10 13.63
CA ARG A 235 23.02 -45.60 12.42
C ARG A 235 23.35 -44.15 12.05
N SER A 236 24.09 -43.45 12.91
CA SER A 236 24.48 -42.05 12.77
C SER A 236 25.80 -41.79 13.51
N PRO A 237 26.66 -40.86 13.06
CA PRO A 237 27.95 -40.56 13.69
C PRO A 237 27.87 -39.55 14.85
N GLY A 238 26.71 -38.93 15.04
CA GLY A 238 26.49 -37.87 16.04
C GLY A 238 27.07 -36.52 15.60
N TRP A 239 27.35 -35.65 16.58
CA TRP A 239 27.82 -34.26 16.38
C TRP A 239 29.35 -34.11 16.38
N ARG A 240 30.09 -35.22 16.24
CA ARG A 240 31.55 -35.18 16.24
C ARG A 240 32.05 -34.42 15.01
N SER A 241 33.06 -33.59 15.20
CA SER A 241 33.63 -32.75 14.12
C SER A 241 35.14 -32.91 13.97
N THR A 242 35.80 -33.62 14.89
CA THR A 242 37.25 -33.84 14.90
C THR A 242 37.57 -35.33 14.77
N PRO A 243 38.75 -35.68 14.20
CA PRO A 243 39.23 -37.07 14.24
C PRO A 243 39.42 -37.52 15.70
N PRO A 244 39.26 -38.82 15.99
CA PRO A 244 39.41 -39.36 17.35
C PRO A 244 40.87 -39.36 17.80
N ASP A 245 41.09 -39.39 19.13
CA ASP A 245 42.45 -39.45 19.71
C ASP A 245 43.13 -40.80 19.44
N LYS A 246 42.37 -41.89 19.29
CA LYS A 246 42.93 -43.23 19.01
C LYS A 246 42.93 -43.52 17.51
N LEU A 247 44.09 -43.41 16.85
CA LEU A 247 44.20 -43.72 15.41
C LEU A 247 43.82 -45.15 15.08
N ALA A 248 44.01 -46.09 16.02
CA ALA A 248 43.58 -47.49 15.88
C ALA A 248 42.06 -47.65 15.65
N ASN A 249 41.24 -46.60 15.83
CA ASN A 249 39.81 -46.61 15.53
C ASN A 249 39.47 -46.34 14.06
N ARG A 250 40.44 -45.90 13.24
CA ARG A 250 40.24 -45.67 11.81
C ARG A 250 39.85 -46.96 11.08
N ALA A 251 39.11 -46.82 9.99
CA ALA A 251 38.74 -47.95 9.14
C ALA A 251 40.00 -48.58 8.53
N TYR A 252 40.10 -49.91 8.62
CA TYR A 252 41.21 -50.69 8.07
C TYR A 252 42.59 -50.18 8.51
N ASP A 253 42.82 -50.11 9.82
CA ASP A 253 44.04 -49.55 10.42
C ASP A 253 45.34 -50.05 9.77
N GLU A 254 45.46 -51.35 9.54
CA GLU A 254 46.64 -51.96 8.90
C GLU A 254 46.86 -51.49 7.46
N ALA A 255 45.79 -51.16 6.72
CA ALA A 255 45.91 -50.69 5.34
C ALA A 255 46.64 -49.33 5.26
N TRP A 256 46.44 -48.45 6.25
CA TRP A 256 47.11 -47.14 6.31
C TRP A 256 48.60 -47.24 6.58
N LYS A 257 49.08 -48.37 7.13
CA LYS A 257 50.49 -48.59 7.48
C LYS A 257 51.32 -49.17 6.34
N LEU A 258 50.69 -49.54 5.22
CA LEU A 258 51.38 -50.15 4.08
C LEU A 258 52.29 -49.16 3.33
N THR A 259 51.85 -47.90 3.20
CA THR A 259 52.61 -46.86 2.50
C THR A 259 52.22 -45.46 3.00
N ALA A 260 53.21 -44.57 3.09
CA ALA A 260 53.02 -43.17 3.48
C ALA A 260 52.40 -42.31 2.37
N GLU A 261 52.48 -42.75 1.10
CA GLU A 261 52.13 -41.97 -0.09
C GLU A 261 50.71 -41.35 -0.05
N PRO A 262 49.63 -42.07 0.33
CA PRO A 262 48.29 -41.48 0.40
C PRO A 262 48.21 -40.33 1.41
N LEU A 263 48.91 -40.46 2.55
CA LEU A 263 48.89 -39.47 3.62
C LEU A 263 49.70 -38.23 3.24
N LEU A 264 50.84 -38.40 2.57
CA LEU A 264 51.64 -37.29 2.04
C LEU A 264 50.83 -36.47 1.02
N ARG A 265 50.19 -37.13 0.05
CA ARG A 265 49.29 -36.46 -0.91
C ARG A 265 48.14 -35.76 -0.20
N LEU A 266 47.52 -36.40 0.79
CA LEU A 266 46.39 -35.81 1.52
C LEU A 266 46.77 -34.50 2.23
N ILE A 267 48.00 -34.41 2.78
CA ILE A 267 48.48 -33.18 3.41
C ILE A 267 48.64 -32.05 2.38
N GLU A 268 49.12 -32.37 1.17
CA GLU A 268 49.27 -31.40 0.08
C GLU A 268 47.93 -30.98 -0.53
N ASP A 269 46.98 -31.91 -0.66
CA ASP A 269 45.73 -31.69 -1.38
C ASP A 269 44.59 -31.15 -0.52
N SER A 270 44.60 -31.41 0.80
CA SER A 270 43.52 -31.00 1.70
C SER A 270 43.72 -29.59 2.24
N GLU A 271 42.60 -28.93 2.56
CA GLU A 271 42.55 -27.64 3.25
C GLU A 271 41.88 -27.72 4.62
N ASN A 272 41.20 -28.82 4.94
CA ASN A 272 40.50 -28.98 6.21
C ASN A 272 41.45 -29.36 7.35
N ASP A 273 41.51 -28.55 8.42
CA ASP A 273 42.41 -28.81 9.57
C ASP A 273 42.15 -30.15 10.27
N GLY A 274 40.89 -30.62 10.33
CA GLY A 274 40.57 -31.92 10.91
C GLY A 274 41.13 -33.09 10.11
N VAL A 275 41.04 -33.00 8.78
CA VAL A 275 41.62 -33.99 7.85
C VAL A 275 43.14 -33.93 7.88
N LEU A 276 43.71 -32.73 7.87
CA LEU A 276 45.16 -32.53 7.94
C LEU A 276 45.72 -33.06 9.26
N ARG A 277 45.02 -32.84 10.39
CA ARG A 277 45.36 -33.45 11.68
C ARG A 277 45.33 -34.97 11.67
N PHE A 278 44.37 -35.57 10.97
CA PHE A 278 44.34 -37.03 10.81
C PHE A 278 45.56 -37.52 10.02
N ALA A 279 45.93 -36.81 8.95
CA ALA A 279 47.05 -37.16 8.10
C ALA A 279 48.41 -36.98 8.80
N THR A 280 48.66 -35.82 9.42
CA THR A 280 49.92 -35.53 10.13
C THR A 280 50.15 -36.51 11.27
N ARG A 281 49.13 -36.79 12.10
CA ARG A 281 49.23 -37.77 13.18
C ARG A 281 49.49 -39.19 12.68
N SER A 282 48.89 -39.57 11.54
CA SER A 282 49.11 -40.89 10.94
C SER A 282 50.55 -41.02 10.42
N LEU A 283 51.11 -39.98 9.79
CA LEU A 283 52.51 -39.97 9.38
C LEU A 283 53.47 -40.02 10.56
N GLU A 284 53.25 -39.22 11.60
CA GLU A 284 54.11 -39.21 12.78
C GLU A 284 54.14 -40.55 13.52
N GLN A 285 52.98 -41.22 13.63
CA GLN A 285 52.86 -42.48 14.35
C GLN A 285 53.35 -43.68 13.54
N ASP A 286 52.97 -43.75 12.26
CA ASP A 286 53.14 -44.97 11.46
C ASP A 286 54.37 -44.90 10.53
N PHE A 287 54.87 -43.71 10.19
CA PHE A 287 55.99 -43.50 9.26
C PHE A 287 57.05 -42.50 9.77
N PRO A 288 57.59 -42.66 10.99
CA PRO A 288 58.58 -41.73 11.54
C PRO A 288 59.89 -41.69 10.73
N GLU A 289 60.27 -42.79 10.09
CA GLU A 289 61.47 -42.88 9.25
C GLU A 289 61.38 -41.99 8.00
N THR A 290 60.20 -41.93 7.37
CA THR A 290 59.93 -41.08 6.20
C THR A 290 60.05 -39.59 6.52
N LEU A 291 59.98 -39.21 7.81
CA LEU A 291 60.02 -37.83 8.28
C LEU A 291 61.42 -37.39 8.77
N ARG A 292 62.46 -38.21 8.63
CA ARG A 292 63.83 -37.87 9.08
C ARG A 292 64.54 -36.87 8.17
N GLU A 293 64.44 -37.08 6.86
CA GLU A 293 65.04 -36.24 5.84
C GLU A 293 63.92 -35.52 5.09
N VAL A 294 63.76 -34.23 5.36
CA VAL A 294 62.63 -33.45 4.84
C VAL A 294 63.15 -32.31 3.97
N ASP A 295 62.61 -32.18 2.77
CA ASP A 295 62.93 -31.09 1.85
C ASP A 295 62.48 -29.73 2.43
N PRO A 296 63.39 -28.74 2.58
CA PRO A 296 63.02 -27.38 3.00
C PRO A 296 61.93 -26.76 2.11
N ALA A 297 61.96 -27.00 0.79
CA ALA A 297 60.96 -26.43 -0.11
C ALA A 297 59.56 -27.02 0.15
N TRP A 298 59.47 -28.29 0.55
CA TRP A 298 58.22 -28.90 0.98
C TRP A 298 57.69 -28.31 2.29
N LEU A 299 58.56 -28.12 3.30
CA LEU A 299 58.20 -27.43 4.55
C LEU A 299 57.70 -26.01 4.30
N ALA A 300 58.33 -25.28 3.38
CA ALA A 300 57.90 -23.94 2.98
C ALA A 300 56.48 -23.93 2.40
N ARG A 301 56.13 -24.93 1.57
CA ARG A 301 54.77 -25.07 1.01
C ARG A 301 53.76 -25.44 2.08
N LEU A 302 54.10 -26.38 2.97
CA LEU A 302 53.21 -26.80 4.05
C LEU A 302 52.96 -25.70 5.08
N GLY A 303 53.98 -24.95 5.48
CA GLY A 303 53.85 -23.85 6.46
C GLY A 303 53.00 -22.67 5.97
N LYS A 304 52.77 -22.56 4.66
CA LYS A 304 51.86 -21.56 4.06
C LYS A 304 50.39 -21.98 4.09
N LYS A 305 50.08 -23.26 4.31
CA LYS A 305 48.69 -23.73 4.40
C LYS A 305 48.07 -23.21 5.70
N PRO A 306 46.92 -22.52 5.68
CA PRO A 306 46.32 -21.91 6.87
C PRO A 306 45.66 -22.94 7.83
N ALA A 307 46.43 -23.92 8.32
CA ALA A 307 45.97 -25.04 9.12
C ALA A 307 46.86 -25.23 10.36
N GLY A 308 46.29 -25.04 11.55
CA GLY A 308 47.02 -25.10 12.81
C GLY A 308 47.70 -26.44 13.05
N SER A 309 47.05 -27.54 12.68
CA SER A 309 47.62 -28.90 12.79
C SER A 309 48.84 -29.11 11.90
N VAL A 310 48.86 -28.52 10.70
CA VAL A 310 50.03 -28.56 9.81
C VAL A 310 51.14 -27.68 10.36
N HIS A 311 50.82 -26.50 10.89
CA HIS A 311 51.82 -25.63 11.49
C HIS A 311 52.49 -26.30 12.71
N GLU A 312 51.72 -27.00 13.55
CA GLU A 312 52.27 -27.80 14.67
C GLU A 312 53.17 -28.93 14.18
N PHE A 313 52.77 -29.61 13.11
CA PHE A 313 53.55 -30.67 12.49
C PHE A 313 54.87 -30.13 11.91
N VAL A 314 54.81 -29.05 11.12
CA VAL A 314 55.99 -28.36 10.57
C VAL A 314 56.94 -27.95 11.69
N VAL A 315 56.45 -27.29 12.74
CA VAL A 315 57.30 -26.89 13.88
C VAL A 315 57.90 -28.10 14.59
N SER A 316 57.15 -29.18 14.74
CA SER A 316 57.67 -30.42 15.33
C SER A 316 58.77 -31.06 14.48
N LEU A 317 58.73 -30.94 13.15
CA LEU A 317 59.81 -31.38 12.26
C LEU A 317 61.05 -30.47 12.37
N LEU A 318 60.84 -29.15 12.41
CA LEU A 318 61.93 -28.17 12.60
C LEU A 318 62.65 -28.39 13.95
N GLU A 319 61.92 -28.68 15.02
CA GLU A 319 62.47 -28.93 16.36
C GLU A 319 63.26 -30.25 16.46
N ARG A 320 62.91 -31.26 15.65
CA ARG A 320 63.53 -32.61 15.72
C ARG A 320 64.84 -32.73 14.95
N SER A 321 65.07 -31.90 13.92
CA SER A 321 66.28 -31.98 13.10
C SER A 321 67.27 -30.85 13.42
N PRO A 322 68.54 -31.18 13.75
CA PRO A 322 69.59 -30.18 13.94
C PRO A 322 69.89 -29.32 12.71
N GLU A 323 69.52 -29.77 11.51
CA GLU A 323 69.69 -29.03 10.26
C GLU A 323 68.78 -27.80 10.19
N PHE A 324 67.63 -27.85 10.86
CA PHE A 324 66.63 -26.78 10.92
C PHE A 324 66.77 -25.87 12.15
N HIS A 325 67.97 -25.76 12.72
CA HIS A 325 68.23 -24.80 13.79
C HIS A 325 67.86 -23.37 13.34
N GLN A 326 67.26 -22.58 14.24
CA GLN A 326 66.69 -21.26 13.91
C GLN A 326 67.65 -20.34 13.12
N SER A 327 68.94 -20.34 13.47
CA SER A 327 69.95 -19.53 12.78
C SER A 327 70.19 -19.90 11.31
N LYS A 328 69.85 -21.12 10.88
CA LYS A 328 70.04 -21.61 9.50
C LYS A 328 68.79 -21.47 8.63
N LEU A 329 67.63 -21.18 9.21
CA LEU A 329 66.35 -21.18 8.50
C LEU A 329 66.27 -20.12 7.39
N ALA A 330 67.00 -19.00 7.54
CA ALA A 330 67.06 -17.98 6.49
C ALA A 330 67.79 -18.50 5.24
N ASP A 331 68.94 -19.16 5.42
CA ASP A 331 69.73 -19.73 4.32
C ASP A 331 68.99 -20.89 3.62
N LEU A 332 68.11 -21.58 4.34
CA LEU A 332 67.24 -22.64 3.81
C LEU A 332 65.96 -22.12 3.12
N GLY A 333 65.78 -20.80 3.02
CA GLY A 333 64.60 -20.19 2.38
C GLY A 333 63.32 -20.27 3.20
N LEU A 334 63.42 -20.53 4.51
CA LEU A 334 62.27 -20.72 5.42
C LEU A 334 61.92 -19.46 6.23
N HIS A 335 62.66 -18.36 6.08
CA HIS A 335 62.48 -17.12 6.85
C HIS A 335 61.03 -16.61 6.83
N ASP A 336 60.50 -16.34 5.63
CA ASP A 336 59.15 -15.76 5.47
C ASP A 336 58.08 -16.72 5.99
N MET A 337 58.24 -18.03 5.75
CA MET A 337 57.29 -19.05 6.23
C MET A 337 57.20 -19.02 7.76
N VAL A 338 58.33 -19.00 8.47
CA VAL A 338 58.33 -18.99 9.93
C VAL A 338 57.77 -17.67 10.49
N LEU A 339 57.98 -16.54 9.82
CA LEU A 339 57.33 -15.29 10.21
C LEU A 339 55.81 -15.29 9.97
N ASP A 340 55.35 -15.94 8.91
CA ASP A 340 53.92 -16.12 8.64
C ASP A 340 53.23 -17.01 9.69
N LEU A 341 53.97 -17.91 10.35
CA LEU A 341 53.47 -18.67 11.50
C LEU A 341 53.08 -17.80 12.70
N LEU A 342 53.46 -16.51 12.75
CA LEU A 342 52.89 -15.56 13.72
C LEU A 342 51.36 -15.45 13.57
N GLY A 343 50.83 -15.59 12.35
CA GLY A 343 49.39 -15.63 12.09
C GLY A 343 48.74 -17.00 12.32
N SER A 344 49.49 -18.01 12.79
CA SER A 344 48.97 -19.37 12.96
C SER A 344 47.83 -19.43 13.98
N PRO A 345 46.79 -20.25 13.73
CA PRO A 345 45.80 -20.58 14.75
C PRO A 345 46.36 -21.53 15.85
N SER A 346 47.55 -22.12 15.67
CA SER A 346 48.21 -22.92 16.70
C SER A 346 49.06 -22.05 17.63
N GLU A 347 48.83 -22.17 18.94
CA GLU A 347 49.69 -21.53 19.95
C GLU A 347 51.13 -22.05 19.93
N LYS A 348 51.35 -23.33 19.62
CA LYS A 348 52.71 -23.91 19.55
C LYS A 348 53.49 -23.25 18.42
N ALA A 349 52.91 -23.22 17.21
CA ALA A 349 53.57 -22.63 16.06
C ALA A 349 53.79 -21.11 16.21
N ALA A 350 52.79 -20.42 16.76
CA ALA A 350 52.87 -19.02 17.09
C ALA A 350 54.01 -18.69 18.07
N LYS A 351 54.22 -19.51 19.11
CA LYS A 351 55.33 -19.32 20.08
C LYS A 351 56.69 -19.49 19.41
N TYR A 352 56.86 -20.55 18.62
CA TYR A 352 58.08 -20.78 17.85
C TYR A 352 58.41 -19.58 16.93
N ALA A 353 57.39 -19.05 16.24
CA ALA A 353 57.52 -17.88 15.39
C ALA A 353 57.88 -16.59 16.16
N ILE A 354 57.37 -16.41 17.39
CA ILE A 354 57.73 -15.27 18.26
C ILE A 354 59.20 -15.36 18.68
N GLU A 355 59.68 -16.53 19.06
CA GLU A 355 61.09 -16.75 19.42
C GLU A 355 62.00 -16.43 18.23
N TYR A 356 61.67 -16.98 17.05
CA TYR A 356 62.38 -16.69 15.82
C TYR A 356 62.35 -15.20 15.47
N ALA A 357 61.18 -14.55 15.54
CA ALA A 357 61.04 -13.13 15.23
C ALA A 357 61.81 -12.23 16.21
N ASN A 358 61.97 -12.62 17.47
CA ASN A 358 62.77 -11.86 18.42
C ASN A 358 64.27 -11.97 18.16
N ALA A 359 64.75 -13.13 17.69
CA ALA A 359 66.17 -13.38 17.46
C ALA A 359 66.64 -12.99 16.05
N HIS A 360 65.78 -13.13 15.04
CA HIS A 360 66.17 -13.12 13.63
C HIS A 360 65.34 -12.19 12.74
N ALA A 361 64.27 -11.57 13.23
CA ALA A 361 63.50 -10.59 12.47
C ALA A 361 63.79 -9.16 12.94
N GLY A 362 63.98 -8.26 11.97
CA GLY A 362 64.09 -6.82 12.20
C GLY A 362 62.73 -6.19 12.56
N THR A 363 62.52 -4.94 12.13
CA THR A 363 61.29 -4.20 12.44
C THR A 363 60.10 -4.71 11.64
N ILE A 364 59.15 -5.39 12.29
CA ILE A 364 57.84 -5.71 11.71
C ILE A 364 57.02 -4.41 11.60
N ARG A 365 56.45 -4.14 10.41
CA ARG A 365 55.69 -2.90 10.14
C ARG A 365 54.37 -2.86 10.92
N ALA A 366 53.92 -1.64 11.27
CA ALA A 366 52.69 -1.43 12.03
C ALA A 366 51.42 -2.11 11.44
N PRO A 367 51.17 -2.09 10.11
CA PRO A 367 50.00 -2.77 9.54
C PRO A 367 49.96 -4.28 9.83
N ARG A 368 51.11 -4.96 9.75
CA ARG A 368 51.20 -6.40 10.06
C ARG A 368 50.99 -6.66 11.55
N LEU A 369 51.50 -5.79 12.43
CA LEU A 369 51.25 -5.91 13.87
C LEU A 369 49.78 -5.71 14.23
N ILE A 370 49.07 -4.80 13.54
CA ILE A 370 47.63 -4.59 13.71
C ILE A 370 46.85 -5.83 13.27
N GLU A 371 47.18 -6.42 12.12
CA GLU A 371 46.58 -7.66 11.63
C GLU A 371 46.77 -8.82 12.64
N LEU A 372 47.98 -8.95 13.18
CA LEU A 372 48.30 -9.95 14.21
C LEU A 372 47.55 -9.73 15.53
N LEU A 373 47.28 -8.47 15.91
CA LEU A 373 46.42 -8.17 17.06
C LEU A 373 44.96 -8.58 16.84
N GLN A 374 44.47 -8.47 15.62
CA GLN A 374 43.09 -8.82 15.27
C GLN A 374 42.87 -10.33 15.18
N THR A 375 43.81 -11.06 14.57
CA THR A 375 43.62 -12.45 14.16
C THR A 375 44.45 -13.45 14.96
N GLY A 376 45.59 -13.04 15.52
CA GLY A 376 46.55 -13.93 16.16
C GLY A 376 46.07 -14.56 17.46
N THR A 377 46.82 -15.55 17.94
CA THR A 377 46.64 -16.18 19.25
C THR A 377 47.05 -15.25 20.40
N ASN A 378 46.67 -15.58 21.64
CA ASN A 378 46.97 -14.72 22.80
C ASN A 378 48.47 -14.34 22.95
N PRO A 379 49.44 -15.26 22.77
CA PRO A 379 50.86 -14.91 22.81
C PRO A 379 51.26 -13.90 21.74
N VAL A 380 50.75 -14.07 20.51
CA VAL A 380 51.05 -13.19 19.37
C VAL A 380 50.44 -11.82 19.58
N ARG A 381 49.22 -11.74 20.11
CA ARG A 381 48.60 -10.46 20.45
C ARG A 381 49.43 -9.68 21.45
N LYS A 382 49.93 -10.35 22.50
CA LYS A 382 50.83 -9.72 23.48
C LYS A 382 52.15 -9.25 22.84
N PHE A 383 52.74 -10.08 21.98
CA PHE A 383 53.94 -9.73 21.23
C PHE A 383 53.71 -8.50 20.32
N ALA A 384 52.63 -8.50 19.54
CA ALA A 384 52.29 -7.42 18.63
C ALA A 384 51.97 -6.12 19.37
N GLN A 385 51.21 -6.20 20.48
CA GLN A 385 50.94 -5.04 21.34
C GLN A 385 52.24 -4.45 21.90
N ALA A 386 53.16 -5.27 22.42
CA ALA A 386 54.42 -4.80 22.98
C ALA A 386 55.33 -4.11 21.94
N ARG A 387 55.22 -4.49 20.67
CA ARG A 387 55.92 -3.83 19.56
C ARG A 387 55.23 -2.51 19.16
N LEU A 388 53.90 -2.49 19.10
CA LEU A 388 53.11 -1.29 18.80
C LEU A 388 53.17 -0.24 19.92
N ASP A 389 53.31 -0.65 21.18
CA ASP A 389 53.45 0.26 22.32
C ASP A 389 54.65 1.22 22.15
N LYS A 390 55.70 0.77 21.46
CA LYS A 390 56.92 1.53 21.16
C LYS A 390 56.77 2.55 20.02
N LEU A 391 55.66 2.50 19.27
CA LEU A 391 55.38 3.42 18.15
C LEU A 391 54.49 4.58 18.61
N SER A 392 54.64 5.75 17.98
CA SER A 392 53.75 6.90 18.24
C SER A 392 52.37 6.66 17.63
N ALA A 393 51.35 7.33 18.14
CA ALA A 393 49.98 7.23 17.61
C ALA A 393 49.90 7.58 16.11
N LYS A 394 50.72 8.55 15.66
CA LYS A 394 50.79 8.97 14.25
C LYS A 394 51.44 7.92 13.36
N ASP A 395 52.47 7.23 13.84
CA ASP A 395 53.14 6.16 13.08
C ASP A 395 52.26 4.91 12.92
N ILE A 396 51.35 4.67 13.87
CA ILE A 396 50.35 3.59 13.78
C ILE A 396 49.21 3.98 12.83
N GLY A 397 48.78 5.24 12.91
CA GLY A 397 47.69 5.81 12.10
C GLY A 397 46.30 5.58 12.68
N LEU A 398 45.44 6.60 12.55
CA LEU A 398 44.06 6.57 13.04
C LEU A 398 43.22 5.40 12.46
N PRO A 399 43.29 5.07 11.16
CA PRO A 399 42.54 3.93 10.61
C PRO A 399 42.90 2.60 11.31
N GLY A 400 44.19 2.39 11.55
CA GLY A 400 44.71 1.20 12.22
C GLY A 400 44.23 1.09 13.67
N LEU A 401 44.27 2.20 14.42
CA LEU A 401 43.78 2.23 15.80
C LEU A 401 42.26 2.05 15.89
N ILE A 402 41.48 2.65 14.97
CA ILE A 402 40.04 2.45 14.89
C ILE A 402 39.68 0.99 14.64
N ALA A 403 40.43 0.31 13.78
CA ALA A 403 40.24 -1.11 13.48
C ALA A 403 40.51 -2.02 14.69
N LEU A 404 41.24 -1.55 15.70
CA LEU A 404 41.53 -2.27 16.94
C LEU A 404 40.46 -2.07 18.03
N LEU A 405 39.58 -1.07 17.92
CA LEU A 405 38.54 -0.78 18.92
C LEU A 405 37.50 -1.91 19.09
N SER A 406 37.33 -2.75 18.07
CA SER A 406 36.46 -3.93 18.10
C SER A 406 37.14 -5.20 18.63
N THR A 407 38.42 -5.12 19.02
CA THR A 407 39.23 -6.27 19.44
C THR A 407 39.52 -6.26 20.95
N SER A 408 40.21 -7.28 21.45
CA SER A 408 40.75 -7.29 22.82
C SER A 408 41.75 -6.16 23.10
N ALA A 409 42.30 -5.51 22.07
CA ALA A 409 43.22 -4.38 22.19
C ALA A 409 42.50 -3.01 22.32
N LYS A 410 41.18 -2.98 22.53
CA LYS A 410 40.40 -1.74 22.66
C LYS A 410 41.03 -0.70 23.60
N ASN A 411 41.46 -1.12 24.79
CA ASN A 411 42.02 -0.18 25.79
C ASN A 411 43.32 0.47 25.30
N PHE A 412 44.18 -0.29 24.62
CA PHE A 412 45.39 0.22 23.98
C PHE A 412 45.04 1.20 22.86
N ALA A 413 44.10 0.82 21.99
CA ALA A 413 43.65 1.66 20.88
C ALA A 413 43.05 2.98 21.37
N THR A 414 42.13 2.94 22.36
CA THR A 414 41.55 4.14 22.97
C THR A 414 42.64 5.05 23.52
N LYS A 415 43.60 4.51 24.29
CA LYS A 415 44.69 5.30 24.86
C LYS A 415 45.54 5.98 23.78
N LYS A 416 45.97 5.23 22.76
CA LYS A 416 46.77 5.78 21.64
C LYS A 416 45.99 6.80 20.80
N ILE A 417 44.69 6.59 20.58
CA ILE A 417 43.86 7.58 19.88
C ILE A 417 43.81 8.88 20.68
N GLU A 418 43.55 8.80 21.98
CA GLU A 418 43.47 9.97 22.87
C GLU A 418 44.81 10.70 23.04
N GLU A 419 45.95 10.01 22.87
CA GLU A 419 47.29 10.61 22.90
C GLU A 419 47.63 11.41 21.63
N GLY A 420 47.01 11.10 20.49
CA GLY A 420 47.49 11.58 19.18
C GLY A 420 46.44 12.19 18.24
N PHE A 421 45.15 11.99 18.49
CA PHE A 421 44.06 12.38 17.59
C PHE A 421 42.88 12.98 18.36
N GLY A 422 42.20 13.94 17.72
CA GLY A 422 40.97 14.55 18.20
C GLY A 422 39.79 14.34 17.23
N PRO A 423 38.60 14.86 17.57
CA PRO A 423 37.42 14.75 16.71
C PRO A 423 37.56 15.34 15.31
N ASP A 424 38.48 16.29 15.12
CA ASP A 424 38.70 16.95 13.82
C ASP A 424 39.56 16.09 12.87
N ASP A 425 40.27 15.08 13.39
CA ASP A 425 41.07 14.14 12.59
C ASP A 425 40.21 13.00 11.98
N LEU A 426 38.94 12.88 12.39
CA LEU A 426 38.03 11.89 11.83
C LEU A 426 37.56 12.33 10.43
N THR A 427 37.96 11.58 9.41
CA THR A 427 37.44 11.76 8.05
C THR A 427 36.01 11.23 7.94
N PRO A 428 35.23 11.68 6.92
CA PRO A 428 33.89 11.16 6.67
C PRO A 428 33.83 9.64 6.51
N GLU A 429 34.83 9.05 5.85
CA GLU A 429 34.92 7.60 5.63
C GLU A 429 35.13 6.86 6.95
N LEU A 430 36.06 7.35 7.80
CA LEU A 430 36.34 6.74 9.11
C LEU A 430 35.14 6.86 10.06
N TYR A 431 34.42 7.98 10.00
CA TYR A 431 33.20 8.16 10.78
C TYR A 431 32.11 7.16 10.36
N VAL A 432 31.91 6.96 9.06
CA VAL A 432 30.98 5.93 8.55
C VAL A 432 31.44 4.53 8.94
N ASP A 433 32.74 4.21 8.82
CA ASP A 433 33.25 2.89 9.18
C ASP A 433 33.02 2.60 10.68
N LEU A 434 33.21 3.60 11.56
CA LEU A 434 32.88 3.50 12.99
C LEU A 434 31.38 3.27 13.25
N LEU A 435 30.50 3.91 12.48
CA LEU A 435 29.05 3.71 12.56
C LEU A 435 28.62 2.34 12.02
N THR A 436 29.26 1.83 10.97
CA THR A 436 28.98 0.46 10.46
C THR A 436 29.62 -0.62 11.31
N GLY A 437 30.56 -0.24 12.18
CA GLY A 437 31.30 -1.14 13.07
C GLY A 437 30.44 -1.77 14.16
N GLY A 438 31.10 -2.58 14.98
CA GLY A 438 30.46 -3.26 16.12
C GLY A 438 29.98 -2.28 17.21
N TRP A 439 29.17 -2.78 18.14
CA TRP A 439 28.62 -1.98 19.24
C TRP A 439 29.70 -1.22 20.03
N GLN A 440 30.88 -1.81 20.22
CA GLN A 440 32.01 -1.17 20.91
C GLN A 440 32.55 0.06 20.18
N GLN A 441 32.58 0.05 18.85
CA GLN A 441 33.05 1.16 18.02
C GLN A 441 32.03 2.31 18.01
N ARG A 442 30.74 1.98 17.86
CA ARG A 442 29.63 2.95 17.93
C ARG A 442 29.60 3.68 19.28
N ARG A 443 29.65 2.91 20.37
CA ARG A 443 29.69 3.47 21.73
C ARG A 443 30.94 4.33 21.94
N TRP A 444 32.09 3.89 21.43
CA TRP A 444 33.32 4.66 21.56
C TRP A 444 33.26 6.00 20.83
N VAL A 445 32.74 6.06 19.60
CA VAL A 445 32.69 7.34 18.86
C VAL A 445 31.74 8.34 19.54
N GLU A 446 30.62 7.88 20.11
CA GLU A 446 29.73 8.72 20.92
C GLU A 446 30.42 9.25 22.18
N GLU A 447 31.11 8.38 22.93
CA GLU A 447 31.90 8.76 24.12
C GLU A 447 33.04 9.72 23.74
N PHE A 448 33.69 9.51 22.60
CA PHE A 448 34.80 10.33 22.10
C PHE A 448 34.37 11.77 21.80
N PHE A 449 33.26 11.95 21.09
CA PHE A 449 32.68 13.29 20.86
C PHE A 449 32.21 13.94 22.17
N THR A 450 31.56 13.17 23.04
CA THR A 450 31.07 13.65 24.34
C THR A 450 32.21 14.13 25.24
N LYS A 451 33.30 13.35 25.36
CA LYS A 451 34.49 13.69 26.16
C LYS A 451 35.17 14.96 25.67
N HIS A 452 35.23 15.16 24.35
CA HIS A 452 35.79 16.37 23.75
C HIS A 452 34.82 17.56 23.72
N LYS A 453 33.59 17.40 24.27
CA LYS A 453 32.53 18.42 24.25
C LYS A 453 32.25 18.97 22.85
N LYS A 454 32.44 18.14 21.82
CA LYS A 454 32.20 18.44 20.42
C LYS A 454 31.05 17.59 19.90
N LYS A 455 30.29 18.11 18.94
CA LYS A 455 29.36 17.31 18.13
C LYS A 455 30.03 16.93 16.81
N PRO A 456 29.63 15.84 16.14
CA PRO A 456 30.07 15.54 14.78
C PRO A 456 29.88 16.77 13.87
N SER A 457 30.77 17.02 12.92
CA SER A 457 30.59 18.17 12.01
C SER A 457 29.39 17.93 11.08
N ALA A 458 28.85 19.00 10.48
CA ALA A 458 27.77 18.84 9.50
C ALA A 458 28.24 18.04 8.28
N ALA A 459 29.52 18.17 7.90
CA ALA A 459 30.12 17.39 6.81
C ALA A 459 30.13 15.88 7.10
N LEU A 460 30.49 15.46 8.31
CA LEU A 460 30.46 14.06 8.72
C LEU A 460 29.04 13.48 8.67
N LEU A 461 28.05 14.24 9.16
CA LEU A 461 26.67 13.78 9.18
C LEU A 461 26.04 13.71 7.79
N LYS A 462 26.33 14.67 6.90
CA LYS A 462 25.89 14.61 5.49
C LYS A 462 26.45 13.40 4.77
N PHE A 463 27.74 13.12 4.94
CA PHE A 463 28.38 11.97 4.33
C PHE A 463 27.80 10.65 4.87
N ALA A 464 27.50 10.58 6.17
CA ALA A 464 26.83 9.42 6.76
C ALA A 464 25.43 9.20 6.16
N VAL A 465 24.67 10.27 5.95
CA VAL A 465 23.36 10.23 5.28
C VAL A 465 23.46 9.68 3.84
N GLU A 466 24.48 10.11 3.10
CA GLU A 466 24.67 9.77 1.68
C GLU A 466 25.35 8.41 1.47
N SER A 467 25.91 7.82 2.53
CA SER A 467 26.63 6.56 2.44
C SER A 467 25.70 5.37 2.18
N ALA A 468 26.01 4.60 1.14
CA ALA A 468 25.34 3.33 0.85
C ALA A 468 25.66 2.23 1.88
N LYS A 469 26.70 2.40 2.71
CA LYS A 469 27.08 1.41 3.73
C LYS A 469 26.14 1.40 4.94
N LEU A 470 25.40 2.49 5.19
CA LEU A 470 24.60 2.66 6.39
C LEU A 470 23.14 2.25 6.17
N GLY A 471 22.58 1.57 7.18
CA GLY A 471 21.17 1.21 7.20
C GLY A 471 20.26 2.39 7.54
N TYR A 472 18.96 2.20 7.34
CA TYR A 472 17.92 3.21 7.57
C TYR A 472 18.03 3.92 8.94
N TRP A 473 18.21 3.16 10.02
CA TRP A 473 18.25 3.71 11.38
C TRP A 473 19.48 4.59 11.65
N ASP A 474 20.63 4.22 11.11
CA ASP A 474 21.87 5.00 11.29
C ASP A 474 21.80 6.32 10.50
N LYS A 475 21.27 6.25 9.26
CA LYS A 475 21.00 7.46 8.46
C LYS A 475 19.98 8.37 9.15
N ARG A 476 18.91 7.80 9.71
CA ARG A 476 17.89 8.55 10.46
C ARG A 476 18.47 9.27 11.66
N SER A 477 19.34 8.62 12.44
CA SER A 477 20.03 9.26 13.58
C SER A 477 20.91 10.43 13.12
N ALA A 478 21.66 10.26 12.03
CA ALA A 478 22.45 11.35 11.44
C ALA A 478 21.56 12.51 10.96
N PHE A 479 20.41 12.19 10.35
CA PHE A 479 19.39 13.17 9.98
C PHE A 479 18.83 13.91 11.20
N GLU A 480 18.43 13.23 12.26
CA GLU A 480 17.90 13.86 13.48
C GLU A 480 18.93 14.84 14.09
N GLN A 481 20.21 14.48 14.09
CA GLN A 481 21.29 15.37 14.53
C GLN A 481 21.48 16.58 13.61
N LEU A 482 21.36 16.42 12.28
CA LEU A 482 21.34 17.54 11.33
C LEU A 482 20.12 18.45 11.57
N GLY A 483 18.95 17.87 11.83
CA GLY A 483 17.70 18.58 12.08
C GLY A 483 17.73 19.54 13.28
N SER A 484 18.67 19.34 14.21
CA SER A 484 18.90 20.22 15.37
C SER A 484 19.78 21.44 15.07
N ARG A 485 20.34 21.56 13.86
CA ARG A 485 21.26 22.63 13.46
C ARG A 485 20.55 23.74 12.70
N LYS A 486 21.23 24.89 12.56
CA LYS A 486 20.74 25.99 11.73
C LYS A 486 20.90 25.64 10.25
N ALA A 487 19.98 26.12 9.42
CA ALA A 487 19.99 25.83 7.98
C ALA A 487 21.30 26.27 7.29
N LYS A 488 21.93 27.37 7.74
CA LYS A 488 23.22 27.83 7.21
C LYS A 488 24.37 26.85 7.45
N ASP A 489 24.36 26.15 8.59
CA ASP A 489 25.41 25.18 8.93
C ASP A 489 25.25 23.87 8.12
N ILE A 490 24.02 23.58 7.68
CA ILE A 490 23.70 22.45 6.81
C ILE A 490 23.84 22.84 5.33
N GLY A 491 23.62 24.10 4.95
CA GLY A 491 23.57 24.53 3.56
C GLY A 491 22.17 24.37 2.96
N ILE A 492 21.59 25.49 2.53
CA ILE A 492 20.20 25.57 2.06
C ILE A 492 20.01 24.72 0.79
N ASP A 493 20.96 24.75 -0.14
CA ASP A 493 20.86 23.96 -1.39
C ASP A 493 20.86 22.46 -1.13
N TRP A 494 21.63 22.01 -0.13
CA TRP A 494 21.62 20.60 0.28
C TRP A 494 20.26 20.21 0.86
N ILE A 495 19.65 21.06 1.69
CA ILE A 495 18.29 20.84 2.22
C ILE A 495 17.27 20.76 1.07
N LYS A 496 17.34 21.69 0.11
CA LYS A 496 16.48 21.70 -1.08
C LYS A 496 16.64 20.43 -1.90
N GLN A 497 17.87 19.97 -2.13
CA GLN A 497 18.16 18.73 -2.86
C GLN A 497 17.60 17.50 -2.13
N LYS A 498 17.84 17.36 -0.82
CA LYS A 498 17.39 16.20 -0.05
C LYS A 498 15.88 16.11 0.10
N LEU A 499 15.16 17.22 0.06
CA LEU A 499 13.69 17.20 -0.03
C LEU A 499 13.19 16.51 -1.32
N LEU A 500 13.96 16.59 -2.41
CA LEU A 500 13.61 15.95 -3.69
C LEU A 500 13.92 14.45 -3.71
N GLU A 501 14.68 13.92 -2.76
CA GLU A 501 14.97 12.49 -2.63
C GLU A 501 13.83 11.78 -1.87
N PRO A 502 13.22 10.70 -2.40
CA PRO A 502 12.10 10.02 -1.73
C PRO A 502 12.43 9.51 -0.33
N GLU A 503 13.68 9.07 -0.10
CA GLU A 503 14.14 8.48 1.16
C GLU A 503 14.08 9.46 2.34
N PHE A 504 14.22 10.77 2.08
CA PHE A 504 14.40 11.80 3.13
C PHE A 504 13.38 12.94 3.07
N SER A 505 12.44 12.84 2.13
CA SER A 505 11.43 13.87 1.86
C SER A 505 10.58 14.21 3.09
N ASP A 506 10.19 13.21 3.88
CA ASP A 506 9.30 13.41 5.03
C ASP A 506 10.01 14.10 6.20
N GLU A 507 11.24 13.67 6.51
CA GLU A 507 12.07 14.27 7.56
C GLU A 507 12.39 15.73 7.24
N VAL A 508 12.86 16.01 6.02
CA VAL A 508 13.18 17.38 5.57
C VAL A 508 11.92 18.23 5.48
N GLY A 509 10.80 17.68 5.01
CA GLY A 509 9.50 18.36 5.03
C GLY A 509 9.04 18.71 6.45
N GLY A 510 9.34 17.84 7.42
CA GLY A 510 9.15 18.11 8.85
C GLY A 510 10.01 19.27 9.36
N TRP A 511 11.25 19.41 8.87
CA TRP A 511 12.14 20.53 9.24
C TRP A 511 11.59 21.86 8.75
N LEU A 512 11.12 21.91 7.50
CA LEU A 512 10.50 23.10 6.92
C LEU A 512 9.22 23.49 7.67
N SER A 513 8.39 22.50 8.02
CA SER A 513 7.15 22.72 8.77
C SER A 513 7.41 23.31 10.18
N ARG A 514 8.57 22.98 10.80
CA ARG A 514 9.00 23.54 12.10
C ARG A 514 9.72 24.89 11.98
N GLY A 515 9.87 25.42 10.77
CA GLY A 515 10.50 26.71 10.52
C GLY A 515 12.02 26.66 10.55
N MET A 516 12.65 25.60 10.03
CA MET A 516 14.09 25.58 9.81
C MET A 516 14.54 26.70 8.85
N LEU A 517 13.70 27.05 7.87
CA LEU A 517 13.85 28.22 7.00
C LEU A 517 12.77 29.25 7.36
N LYS A 518 13.14 30.53 7.49
CA LYS A 518 12.23 31.63 7.85
C LYS A 518 12.59 32.93 7.12
N GLY A 519 11.63 33.85 7.01
CA GLY A 519 11.85 35.19 6.46
C GLY A 519 12.29 35.14 4.99
N ASP A 520 13.47 35.71 4.73
CA ASP A 520 14.08 35.77 3.38
C ASP A 520 14.81 34.47 3.00
N GLU A 521 15.13 33.60 3.97
CA GLU A 521 15.73 32.28 3.68
C GLU A 521 14.69 31.30 3.11
N LEU A 522 13.40 31.59 3.30
CA LEU A 522 12.30 30.81 2.76
C LEU A 522 11.81 31.43 1.45
N ASP A 523 12.23 30.83 0.35
CA ASP A 523 11.82 31.19 -1.00
C ASP A 523 10.39 30.71 -1.29
N VAL A 524 9.46 31.67 -1.38
CA VAL A 524 8.03 31.41 -1.63
C VAL A 524 7.79 30.94 -3.06
N GLU A 525 8.54 31.40 -4.04
CA GLU A 525 8.37 30.97 -5.44
C GLU A 525 8.84 29.52 -5.62
N TRP A 526 9.93 29.14 -4.94
CA TRP A 526 10.35 27.74 -4.86
C TRP A 526 9.26 26.85 -4.23
N LEU A 527 8.66 27.26 -3.12
CA LEU A 527 7.55 26.51 -2.49
C LEU A 527 6.34 26.39 -3.43
N LYS A 528 5.97 27.47 -4.13
CA LYS A 528 4.89 27.43 -5.13
C LYS A 528 5.19 26.41 -6.23
N GLY A 529 6.43 26.34 -6.71
CA GLY A 529 6.87 25.30 -7.64
C GLY A 529 6.74 23.88 -7.07
N LEU A 530 7.12 23.69 -5.81
CA LEU A 530 6.97 22.40 -5.12
C LEU A 530 5.51 21.96 -4.94
N ALA A 531 4.57 22.90 -4.80
CA ALA A 531 3.15 22.58 -4.70
C ALA A 531 2.60 21.88 -5.96
N MET A 532 3.25 22.09 -7.12
CA MET A 532 2.89 21.41 -8.37
C MET A 532 3.35 19.95 -8.39
N ASN A 533 4.36 19.58 -7.61
CA ASN A 533 4.83 18.20 -7.51
C ASN A 533 3.92 17.39 -6.58
N PRO A 534 3.20 16.34 -7.06
CA PRO A 534 2.24 15.59 -6.25
C PRO A 534 2.82 15.04 -4.94
N ARG A 535 4.09 14.61 -4.93
CA ARG A 535 4.72 14.03 -3.72
C ARG A 535 5.00 15.08 -2.64
N LEU A 536 5.36 16.30 -3.06
CA LEU A 536 5.80 17.38 -2.16
C LEU A 536 4.71 18.40 -1.87
N ARG A 537 3.56 18.27 -2.54
CA ARG A 537 2.42 19.18 -2.43
C ARG A 537 1.96 19.38 -1.00
N ALA A 538 1.66 18.30 -0.28
CA ALA A 538 1.18 18.38 1.10
C ALA A 538 2.16 19.11 2.03
N VAL A 539 3.47 18.89 1.85
CA VAL A 539 4.52 19.58 2.62
C VAL A 539 4.55 21.07 2.25
N SER A 540 4.56 21.39 0.95
CA SER A 540 4.60 22.77 0.47
C SER A 540 3.39 23.58 0.93
N LEU A 541 2.18 23.05 0.73
CA LEU A 541 0.93 23.69 1.15
C LEU A 541 0.87 23.89 2.66
N ARG A 542 1.39 22.94 3.46
CA ARG A 542 1.48 23.10 4.92
C ARG A 542 2.41 24.24 5.32
N VAL A 543 3.54 24.40 4.65
CA VAL A 543 4.49 25.49 4.93
C VAL A 543 3.92 26.83 4.46
N LEU A 544 3.34 26.89 3.26
CA LEU A 544 2.70 28.08 2.71
C LEU A 544 1.49 28.53 3.54
N GLY A 545 0.70 27.59 4.06
CA GLY A 545 -0.46 27.88 4.92
C GLY A 545 -0.10 28.31 6.34
N ASN A 546 1.16 28.14 6.77
CA ASN A 546 1.58 28.55 8.11
C ASN A 546 1.88 30.05 8.13
N THR A 547 0.91 30.83 8.61
CA THR A 547 0.97 32.30 8.68
C THR A 547 2.14 32.85 9.52
N LYS A 548 2.74 32.03 10.41
CA LYS A 548 3.95 32.39 11.17
C LYS A 548 5.24 32.28 10.35
N LEU A 549 5.22 31.52 9.25
CA LEU A 549 6.36 31.31 8.35
C LEU A 549 6.23 32.15 7.07
N VAL A 550 5.04 32.16 6.48
CA VAL A 550 4.73 32.91 5.26
C VAL A 550 3.52 33.80 5.52
N ALA A 551 3.71 35.12 5.44
CA ALA A 551 2.60 36.06 5.54
C ALA A 551 1.62 35.81 4.36
N PRO A 552 0.28 35.77 4.58
CA PRO A 552 -0.69 35.44 3.53
C PRO A 552 -0.53 36.27 2.24
N LYS A 553 -0.21 37.56 2.39
CA LYS A 553 0.00 38.47 1.25
C LYS A 553 1.24 38.13 0.41
N ARG A 554 2.25 37.44 0.97
CA ARG A 554 3.46 36.98 0.23
C ARG A 554 3.14 35.87 -0.77
N ILE A 555 2.07 35.09 -0.55
CA ILE A 555 1.63 34.06 -1.52
C ILE A 555 1.09 34.74 -2.78
N GLY A 556 0.30 35.80 -2.61
CA GLY A 556 -0.22 36.62 -3.69
C GLY A 556 -1.53 36.09 -4.29
N LEU A 557 -2.48 37.01 -4.49
CA LEU A 557 -3.79 36.74 -5.08
C LEU A 557 -3.72 36.06 -6.47
N PRO A 558 -2.84 36.46 -7.41
CA PRO A 558 -2.81 35.84 -8.73
C PRO A 558 -2.52 34.33 -8.70
N TRP A 559 -1.60 33.91 -7.82
CA TRP A 559 -1.26 32.50 -7.69
C TRP A 559 -2.40 31.70 -7.05
N LEU A 560 -3.03 32.22 -5.99
CA LEU A 560 -4.19 31.57 -5.35
C LEU A 560 -5.36 31.41 -6.33
N LEU A 561 -5.66 32.43 -7.15
CA LEU A 561 -6.69 32.31 -8.19
C LEU A 561 -6.31 31.30 -9.27
N ALA A 562 -5.04 31.20 -9.64
CA ALA A 562 -4.56 30.17 -10.56
C ALA A 562 -4.69 28.75 -9.97
N MET A 563 -4.44 28.60 -8.66
CA MET A 563 -4.59 27.32 -7.95
C MET A 563 -6.05 26.90 -7.82
N ALA A 564 -6.93 27.86 -7.57
CA ALA A 564 -8.37 27.60 -7.51
C ALA A 564 -9.00 27.26 -8.88
N ARG A 565 -8.26 27.42 -9.99
CA ARG A 565 -8.63 26.94 -11.32
C ARG A 565 -8.21 25.50 -11.60
N GLN A 566 -7.33 24.92 -10.77
CA GLN A 566 -6.87 23.55 -10.97
C GLN A 566 -7.97 22.55 -10.60
N LEU A 567 -7.99 21.41 -11.29
CA LEU A 567 -8.89 20.29 -10.97
C LEU A 567 -8.42 19.47 -9.75
N ASP A 568 -7.20 19.70 -9.27
CA ASP A 568 -6.63 19.05 -8.10
C ASP A 568 -7.33 19.53 -6.80
N PRO A 569 -7.99 18.64 -6.03
CA PRO A 569 -8.74 19.02 -4.84
C PRO A 569 -7.90 19.65 -3.73
N GLU A 570 -6.61 19.29 -3.59
CA GLU A 570 -5.73 19.84 -2.55
C GLU A 570 -5.35 21.29 -2.88
N LEU A 571 -4.98 21.55 -4.14
CA LEU A 571 -4.65 22.91 -4.59
C LEU A 571 -5.87 23.83 -4.55
N TYR A 572 -7.02 23.32 -5.01
CA TYR A 572 -8.28 24.04 -4.94
C TYR A 572 -8.68 24.34 -3.49
N GLY A 573 -8.69 23.32 -2.62
CA GLY A 573 -9.07 23.44 -1.22
C GLY A 573 -8.17 24.39 -0.45
N PHE A 574 -6.84 24.29 -0.65
CA PHE A 574 -5.88 25.23 -0.07
C PHE A 574 -6.16 26.66 -0.51
N ALA A 575 -6.26 26.90 -1.82
CA ALA A 575 -6.46 28.24 -2.35
C ALA A 575 -7.78 28.85 -1.88
N ARG A 576 -8.87 28.08 -1.92
CA ARG A 576 -10.19 28.47 -1.45
C ARG A 576 -10.14 28.88 0.03
N ASN A 577 -9.64 28.01 0.91
CA ASN A 577 -9.62 28.28 2.35
C ASN A 577 -8.70 29.46 2.68
N HIS A 578 -7.53 29.53 2.04
CA HIS A 578 -6.58 30.62 2.26
C HIS A 578 -7.14 31.99 1.82
N LEU A 579 -7.89 32.04 0.71
CA LEU A 579 -8.60 33.25 0.26
C LEU A 579 -9.71 33.65 1.26
N LEU A 580 -10.53 32.71 1.70
CA LEU A 580 -11.62 32.96 2.65
C LEU A 580 -11.11 33.49 4.00
N GLU A 581 -10.10 32.84 4.57
CA GLU A 581 -9.58 33.19 5.89
C GLU A 581 -8.83 34.53 5.88
N HIS A 582 -7.92 34.73 4.92
CA HIS A 582 -6.91 35.78 5.01
C HIS A 582 -7.09 36.98 4.08
N PHE A 583 -7.95 36.90 3.07
CA PHE A 583 -8.20 38.02 2.15
C PHE A 583 -9.51 38.71 2.50
N GLY A 584 -9.52 40.05 2.46
CA GLY A 584 -10.73 40.86 2.58
C GLY A 584 -11.28 41.27 1.21
N PRO A 585 -12.50 41.84 1.14
CA PRO A 585 -13.10 42.24 -0.14
C PRO A 585 -12.22 43.23 -0.91
N GLY A 586 -11.59 44.19 -0.22
CA GLY A 586 -10.68 45.16 -0.83
C GLY A 586 -9.41 44.56 -1.42
N ASP A 587 -8.94 43.39 -0.98
CA ASP A 587 -7.76 42.74 -1.58
C ASP A 587 -8.05 42.21 -3.00
N PHE A 588 -9.33 42.11 -3.39
CA PHE A 588 -9.73 41.73 -4.74
C PHE A 588 -9.73 42.92 -5.71
N ALA A 589 -9.59 44.18 -5.27
CA ALA A 589 -9.67 45.33 -6.19
C ALA A 589 -8.62 45.27 -7.33
N PRO A 590 -8.96 45.74 -8.55
CA PRO A 590 -8.00 45.85 -9.64
C PRO A 590 -7.07 47.05 -9.42
N GLY A 591 -5.87 46.80 -8.90
CA GLY A 591 -4.84 47.83 -8.67
C GLY A 591 -4.17 47.73 -7.29
N ALA A 592 -3.14 48.53 -7.05
CA ALA A 592 -2.46 48.59 -5.75
C ALA A 592 -3.25 49.49 -4.78
N GLY A 593 -4.37 48.99 -4.27
CA GLY A 593 -5.19 49.69 -3.26
C GLY A 593 -6.32 48.81 -2.74
N SER A 594 -6.61 48.89 -1.44
CA SER A 594 -7.70 48.15 -0.79
C SER A 594 -9.01 48.94 -0.90
N ASP A 595 -9.50 49.17 -2.12
CA ASP A 595 -10.84 49.70 -2.33
C ASP A 595 -11.86 48.57 -2.14
N GLU A 596 -12.56 48.61 -1.01
CA GLU A 596 -13.54 47.59 -0.65
C GLU A 596 -14.72 47.52 -1.63
N ALA A 597 -15.16 48.65 -2.17
CA ALA A 597 -16.26 48.70 -3.12
C ALA A 597 -15.84 48.13 -4.48
N ALA A 598 -14.68 48.55 -5.00
CA ALA A 598 -14.15 48.02 -6.25
C ALA A 598 -13.80 46.52 -6.15
N GLY A 599 -13.31 46.08 -4.99
CA GLY A 599 -13.04 44.68 -4.71
C GLY A 599 -14.31 43.83 -4.60
N LEU A 600 -15.36 44.35 -3.97
CA LEU A 600 -16.68 43.73 -3.92
C LEU A 600 -17.31 43.63 -5.32
N ASP A 601 -17.20 44.68 -6.14
CA ASP A 601 -17.66 44.66 -7.54
C ASP A 601 -16.92 43.60 -8.35
N ARG A 602 -15.60 43.46 -8.15
CA ARG A 602 -14.84 42.39 -8.79
C ARG A 602 -15.30 41.01 -8.32
N LEU A 603 -15.53 40.80 -7.02
CA LEU A 603 -16.04 39.52 -6.50
C LEU A 603 -17.40 39.16 -7.12
N TRP A 604 -18.32 40.11 -7.22
CA TRP A 604 -19.60 39.89 -7.90
C TRP A 604 -19.40 39.61 -9.39
N SER A 605 -18.54 40.36 -10.08
CA SER A 605 -18.22 40.12 -11.49
C SER A 605 -17.60 38.73 -11.72
N MET A 606 -16.78 38.25 -10.78
CA MET A 606 -16.21 36.91 -10.81
C MET A 606 -17.26 35.84 -10.52
N ALA A 607 -18.22 36.10 -9.65
CA ALA A 607 -19.26 35.14 -9.27
C ALA A 607 -20.32 34.91 -10.37
N VAL A 608 -20.65 35.95 -11.15
CA VAL A 608 -21.74 35.91 -12.16
C VAL A 608 -21.30 36.22 -13.59
N GLY A 609 -20.04 36.62 -13.81
CA GLY A 609 -19.51 37.01 -15.12
C GLY A 609 -19.66 35.91 -16.17
N LYS A 610 -19.98 36.30 -17.41
CA LYS A 610 -20.23 35.37 -18.52
C LYS A 610 -18.94 34.69 -19.01
N ASP A 611 -17.84 35.41 -18.99
CA ASP A 611 -16.55 34.98 -19.54
C ASP A 611 -15.62 34.32 -18.50
N GLU A 612 -16.05 34.23 -17.25
CA GLU A 612 -15.26 33.63 -16.17
C GLU A 612 -15.41 32.10 -16.13
N PRO A 613 -14.33 31.31 -15.97
CA PRO A 613 -14.41 29.86 -15.81
C PRO A 613 -15.23 29.45 -14.57
N GLU A 614 -15.92 28.31 -14.63
CA GLU A 614 -16.77 27.82 -13.53
C GLU A 614 -16.01 27.69 -12.19
N SER A 615 -14.75 27.26 -12.22
CA SER A 615 -13.90 27.15 -11.04
C SER A 615 -13.65 28.51 -10.36
N VAL A 616 -13.51 29.58 -11.14
CA VAL A 616 -13.35 30.95 -10.62
C VAL A 616 -14.67 31.45 -10.04
N ARG A 617 -15.77 31.21 -10.76
CA ARG A 617 -17.11 31.56 -10.27
C ARG A 617 -17.37 30.88 -8.94
N LYS A 618 -17.10 29.58 -8.83
CA LYS A 618 -17.28 28.81 -7.60
C LYS A 618 -16.54 29.41 -6.41
N VAL A 619 -15.28 29.85 -6.58
CA VAL A 619 -14.51 30.48 -5.49
C VAL A 619 -15.13 31.79 -5.05
N ALA A 620 -15.51 32.66 -5.99
CA ALA A 620 -16.14 33.94 -5.68
C ALA A 620 -17.54 33.75 -5.05
N GLN A 621 -18.32 32.80 -5.55
CA GLN A 621 -19.62 32.41 -5.00
C GLN A 621 -19.48 31.88 -3.57
N THR A 622 -18.52 30.99 -3.32
CA THR A 622 -18.23 30.50 -1.96
C THR A 622 -17.78 31.63 -1.04
N TYR A 623 -16.95 32.55 -1.53
CA TYR A 623 -16.53 33.72 -0.74
C TYR A 623 -17.72 34.58 -0.32
N LEU A 624 -18.61 34.90 -1.25
CA LEU A 624 -19.82 35.66 -0.95
C LEU A 624 -20.74 34.88 -0.01
N GLN A 625 -20.99 33.59 -0.23
CA GLN A 625 -21.84 32.78 0.66
C GLN A 625 -21.28 32.65 2.08
N PHE A 626 -20.00 32.31 2.22
CA PHE A 626 -19.39 32.03 3.52
C PHE A 626 -19.18 33.30 4.35
N HIS A 627 -18.99 34.45 3.71
CA HIS A 627 -18.93 35.73 4.39
C HIS A 627 -20.28 36.43 4.57
N HIS A 628 -21.38 35.82 4.12
CA HIS A 628 -22.73 36.27 4.44
C HIS A 628 -23.05 36.04 5.93
N PRO A 629 -23.69 36.98 6.63
CA PRO A 629 -23.95 36.87 8.07
C PRO A 629 -24.81 35.66 8.48
N ASP A 630 -25.78 35.28 7.65
CA ASP A 630 -26.77 34.22 7.98
C ASP A 630 -26.61 32.89 7.18
N ILE A 631 -25.67 32.80 6.24
CA ILE A 631 -25.46 31.58 5.43
C ILE A 631 -24.26 30.83 5.99
N GLY A 632 -23.07 31.43 5.87
CA GLY A 632 -21.84 30.86 6.41
C GLY A 632 -21.42 29.54 5.76
N PRO A 633 -20.37 28.90 6.29
CA PRO A 633 -19.97 27.56 5.90
C PRO A 633 -21.00 26.51 6.33
N GLU A 634 -21.07 25.39 5.60
CA GLU A 634 -21.82 24.21 6.05
C GLU A 634 -21.12 23.55 7.24
N ARG A 635 -21.85 22.78 8.08
CA ARG A 635 -21.29 22.09 9.26
C ARG A 635 -20.13 21.15 8.96
N GLU A 636 -20.09 20.61 7.75
CA GLU A 636 -19.05 19.68 7.30
C GLU A 636 -17.82 20.40 6.71
N ASP A 637 -17.91 21.72 6.46
CA ASP A 637 -16.78 22.48 5.92
C ASP A 637 -15.77 22.83 7.03
N PRO A 638 -14.46 22.70 6.79
CA PRO A 638 -13.41 23.02 7.78
C PRO A 638 -13.45 24.44 8.34
N LEU A 639 -14.15 25.36 7.66
CA LEU A 639 -14.26 26.76 8.06
C LEU A 639 -15.47 27.05 8.96
N TYR A 640 -16.34 26.06 9.22
CA TYR A 640 -17.47 26.19 10.14
C TYR A 640 -16.99 26.60 11.54
N ASP A 641 -17.63 27.60 12.15
CA ASP A 641 -17.25 28.25 13.41
C ASP A 641 -15.84 28.89 13.47
N VAL A 642 -15.02 28.77 12.42
CA VAL A 642 -13.69 29.40 12.30
C VAL A 642 -13.79 30.74 11.58
N LEU A 643 -14.56 30.80 10.49
CA LEU A 643 -14.67 31.97 9.64
C LEU A 643 -15.60 33.01 10.25
N LYS A 644 -15.11 34.25 10.40
CA LYS A 644 -15.96 35.40 10.74
C LYS A 644 -16.53 36.04 9.47
N PRO A 645 -17.86 36.27 9.39
CA PRO A 645 -18.46 36.99 8.28
C PRO A 645 -17.80 38.36 8.08
N LYS A 646 -17.35 38.64 6.85
CA LYS A 646 -16.74 39.93 6.47
C LYS A 646 -17.72 40.82 5.71
N LEU A 647 -18.89 40.31 5.35
CA LEU A 647 -19.89 41.03 4.57
C LEU A 647 -21.15 41.23 5.42
N THR A 648 -21.93 42.25 5.06
CA THR A 648 -23.19 42.60 5.73
C THR A 648 -24.35 42.42 4.75
N PRO A 649 -25.62 42.41 5.21
CA PRO A 649 -26.78 42.31 4.31
C PRO A 649 -26.80 43.42 3.23
N ALA A 650 -26.22 44.60 3.52
CA ALA A 650 -26.11 45.70 2.57
C ALA A 650 -25.26 45.37 1.32
N HIS A 651 -24.40 44.35 1.38
CA HIS A 651 -23.59 43.89 0.25
C HIS A 651 -24.36 42.96 -0.71
N TYR A 652 -25.57 42.53 -0.34
CA TYR A 652 -26.42 41.60 -1.10
C TYR A 652 -27.69 42.30 -1.60
N THR A 653 -27.52 43.41 -2.33
CA THR A 653 -28.67 44.16 -2.85
C THR A 653 -29.41 43.38 -3.94
N ILE A 654 -30.70 43.66 -4.08
CA ILE A 654 -31.54 43.01 -5.09
C ILE A 654 -31.02 43.24 -6.52
N GLU A 655 -30.41 44.39 -6.81
CA GLU A 655 -29.83 44.72 -8.11
C GLU A 655 -28.70 43.75 -8.52
N ARG A 656 -27.92 43.25 -7.54
CA ARG A 656 -26.81 42.31 -7.80
C ARG A 656 -27.28 40.88 -8.03
N VAL A 657 -28.40 40.49 -7.40
CA VAL A 657 -28.84 39.09 -7.37
C VAL A 657 -29.98 38.81 -8.35
N ARG A 658 -30.83 39.81 -8.66
CA ARG A 658 -32.09 39.61 -9.40
C ARG A 658 -31.89 38.93 -10.74
N GLU A 659 -30.95 39.41 -11.56
CA GLU A 659 -30.72 38.83 -12.90
C GLU A 659 -30.15 37.41 -12.78
N SER A 660 -29.30 37.17 -11.79
CA SER A 660 -28.66 35.87 -11.52
C SER A 660 -29.67 34.78 -11.12
N LEU A 661 -30.83 35.14 -10.55
CA LEU A 661 -31.92 34.20 -10.23
C LEU A 661 -32.55 33.57 -11.48
N PHE A 662 -32.44 34.23 -12.64
CA PHE A 662 -33.01 33.78 -13.92
C PHE A 662 -31.93 33.50 -14.98
N ASP A 663 -30.65 33.47 -14.59
CA ASP A 663 -29.54 33.19 -15.51
C ASP A 663 -29.68 31.79 -16.12
N PRO A 664 -29.38 31.58 -17.42
CA PRO A 664 -29.43 30.24 -18.03
C PRO A 664 -28.47 29.23 -17.38
N ARG A 665 -27.40 29.67 -16.71
CA ARG A 665 -26.39 28.80 -16.09
C ARG A 665 -26.83 28.33 -14.69
N PRO A 666 -26.81 27.01 -14.42
CA PRO A 666 -27.34 26.45 -13.17
C PRO A 666 -26.52 26.82 -11.93
N ASP A 667 -25.19 26.93 -12.04
CA ASP A 667 -24.31 27.32 -10.93
C ASP A 667 -24.61 28.73 -10.43
N VAL A 668 -24.78 29.68 -11.36
CA VAL A 668 -25.15 31.07 -11.06
C VAL A 668 -26.52 31.16 -10.39
N ARG A 669 -27.50 30.38 -10.88
CA ARG A 669 -28.83 30.33 -10.24
C ARG A 669 -28.80 29.72 -8.85
N ARG A 670 -28.04 28.64 -8.63
CA ARG A 670 -27.90 28.03 -7.29
C ARG A 670 -27.31 29.01 -6.30
N PHE A 671 -26.23 29.69 -6.71
CA PHE A 671 -25.62 30.74 -5.91
C PHE A 671 -26.61 31.86 -5.59
N ALA A 672 -27.30 32.40 -6.60
CA ALA A 672 -28.28 33.46 -6.42
C ALA A 672 -29.46 33.02 -5.55
N ALA A 673 -29.91 31.77 -5.68
CA ALA A 673 -30.97 31.20 -4.88
C ALA A 673 -30.56 31.04 -3.41
N GLU A 674 -29.32 30.65 -3.14
CA GLU A 674 -28.81 30.54 -1.77
C GLU A 674 -28.81 31.89 -1.06
N ILE A 675 -28.31 32.95 -1.73
CA ILE A 675 -28.41 34.33 -1.23
C ILE A 675 -29.89 34.73 -1.07
N GLY A 676 -30.71 34.43 -2.08
CA GLY A 676 -32.14 34.71 -2.08
C GLY A 676 -32.89 34.06 -0.91
N SER A 677 -32.49 32.86 -0.47
CA SER A 677 -33.15 32.17 0.65
C SER A 677 -33.11 32.96 1.96
N ARG A 678 -32.13 33.85 2.13
CA ARG A 678 -31.96 34.70 3.33
C ARG A 678 -32.40 36.14 3.11
N GLU A 679 -32.17 36.67 1.91
CA GLU A 679 -32.36 38.09 1.63
C GLU A 679 -33.70 38.43 0.95
N LEU A 680 -34.40 37.45 0.37
CA LEU A 680 -35.62 37.69 -0.42
C LEU A 680 -36.75 38.39 0.38
N VAL A 681 -36.90 38.03 1.65
CA VAL A 681 -37.85 38.68 2.55
C VAL A 681 -37.37 40.09 2.95
N ARG A 682 -36.07 40.26 3.22
CA ARG A 682 -35.45 41.56 3.56
C ARG A 682 -35.55 42.58 2.43
N TRP A 683 -35.49 42.13 1.17
CA TRP A 683 -35.72 42.99 0.00
C TRP A 683 -37.16 43.51 -0.12
N GLY A 684 -38.11 42.91 0.61
CA GLY A 684 -39.50 43.37 0.68
C GLY A 684 -40.28 43.25 -0.64
N LYS A 685 -39.83 42.43 -1.59
CA LYS A 685 -40.43 42.31 -2.93
C LYS A 685 -41.37 41.11 -3.05
N ARG A 686 -42.59 41.23 -2.49
CA ARG A 686 -43.65 40.20 -2.57
C ARG A 686 -43.85 39.63 -3.98
N ASP A 687 -43.95 40.46 -5.01
CA ASP A 687 -44.21 40.00 -6.38
C ASP A 687 -43.05 39.18 -6.97
N LEU A 688 -41.82 39.41 -6.49
CA LEU A 688 -40.66 38.60 -6.89
C LEU A 688 -40.81 37.16 -6.37
N VAL A 689 -41.29 36.97 -5.13
CA VAL A 689 -41.50 35.63 -4.54
C VAL A 689 -42.43 34.78 -5.42
N TYR A 690 -43.56 35.35 -5.85
CA TYR A 690 -44.49 34.64 -6.75
C TYR A 690 -43.89 34.37 -8.13
N ARG A 691 -43.10 35.31 -8.67
CA ARG A 691 -42.40 35.11 -9.94
C ARG A 691 -41.38 33.97 -9.84
N LEU A 692 -40.66 33.90 -8.72
CA LEU A 692 -39.70 32.84 -8.44
C LEU A 692 -40.42 31.50 -8.29
N ALA A 693 -41.49 31.41 -7.49
CA ALA A 693 -42.30 30.20 -7.33
C ALA A 693 -42.94 29.69 -8.65
N ALA A 694 -43.10 30.56 -9.64
CA ALA A 694 -43.59 30.21 -10.98
C ALA A 694 -42.47 30.00 -12.03
N SER A 695 -41.19 30.11 -11.64
CA SER A 695 -40.05 29.98 -12.54
C SER A 695 -39.91 28.57 -13.10
N GLU A 696 -39.51 28.44 -14.37
CA GLU A 696 -39.18 27.16 -15.01
C GLU A 696 -37.95 26.49 -14.40
N TYR A 697 -37.01 27.30 -13.88
CA TYR A 697 -35.82 26.81 -13.21
C TYR A 697 -36.13 26.36 -11.78
N THR A 698 -35.59 25.21 -11.40
CA THR A 698 -35.86 24.58 -10.09
C THR A 698 -35.32 25.38 -8.93
N GLU A 699 -34.14 25.97 -9.06
CA GLU A 699 -33.47 26.71 -7.98
C GLU A 699 -34.27 27.94 -7.51
N PRO A 700 -34.61 28.92 -8.37
CA PRO A 700 -35.47 30.05 -7.98
C PRO A 700 -36.87 29.58 -7.55
N ARG A 701 -37.42 28.54 -8.18
CA ARG A 701 -38.73 28.00 -7.80
C ARG A 701 -38.78 27.48 -6.38
N LYS A 702 -37.74 26.77 -5.95
CA LYS A 702 -37.63 26.22 -4.61
C LYS A 702 -37.69 27.34 -3.56
N ILE A 703 -36.84 28.36 -3.67
CA ILE A 703 -36.79 29.44 -2.67
C ILE A 703 -38.06 30.31 -2.66
N GLY A 704 -38.66 30.57 -3.83
CA GLY A 704 -39.92 31.29 -3.89
C GLY A 704 -41.06 30.48 -3.25
N SER A 705 -41.04 29.16 -3.44
CA SER A 705 -42.02 28.25 -2.84
C SER A 705 -41.85 28.12 -1.33
N GLU A 706 -40.61 27.98 -0.86
CA GLU A 706 -40.26 27.94 0.57
C GLU A 706 -40.74 29.19 1.29
N VAL A 707 -40.42 30.39 0.77
CA VAL A 707 -40.88 31.64 1.37
C VAL A 707 -42.40 31.72 1.45
N LEU A 708 -43.13 31.21 0.45
CA LEU A 708 -44.60 31.20 0.51
C LEU A 708 -45.12 30.19 1.54
N LEU A 709 -44.58 28.98 1.59
CA LEU A 709 -45.01 27.91 2.50
C LEU A 709 -44.72 28.24 3.97
N GLU A 710 -43.60 28.90 4.25
CA GLU A 710 -43.23 29.35 5.60
C GLU A 710 -44.16 30.45 6.13
N ILE A 711 -44.99 31.10 5.28
CA ILE A 711 -45.91 32.14 5.74
C ILE A 711 -46.89 31.55 6.78
N GLY A 712 -46.89 32.15 7.97
CA GLY A 712 -47.71 31.75 9.11
C GLY A 712 -47.18 30.57 9.93
N GLU A 713 -45.92 30.15 9.72
CA GLU A 713 -45.20 29.21 10.60
C GLU A 713 -44.21 29.98 11.48
N LEU A 714 -44.08 29.58 12.74
CA LEU A 714 -43.09 30.14 13.66
C LEU A 714 -41.74 29.43 13.45
N HIS A 715 -40.78 30.15 12.86
CA HIS A 715 -39.41 29.69 12.69
C HIS A 715 -38.41 30.64 13.36
N GLU A 716 -37.53 30.11 14.22
CA GLU A 716 -36.43 30.87 14.81
C GLU A 716 -35.32 31.10 13.77
N GLY A 717 -34.80 32.32 13.68
CA GLY A 717 -33.55 32.62 12.94
C GLY A 717 -33.66 32.93 11.43
N LYS A 718 -34.87 33.08 10.87
CA LYS A 718 -35.06 33.59 9.48
C LYS A 718 -36.00 34.80 9.44
N PRO A 719 -35.78 35.77 8.54
CA PRO A 719 -36.77 36.81 8.27
C PRO A 719 -38.05 36.18 7.70
N GLN A 720 -39.16 36.31 8.42
CA GLN A 720 -40.44 35.72 8.01
C GLN A 720 -41.23 36.67 7.11
N ALA A 721 -41.76 36.12 6.02
CA ALA A 721 -42.67 36.88 5.16
C ALA A 721 -43.99 37.19 5.92
N PRO A 722 -44.45 38.44 5.92
CA PRO A 722 -45.72 38.81 6.54
C PRO A 722 -46.91 38.05 5.96
N ILE A 723 -47.93 37.78 6.76
CA ILE A 723 -49.14 37.06 6.36
C ILE A 723 -49.92 37.79 5.24
N GLU A 724 -49.71 39.11 5.11
CA GLU A 724 -50.20 39.99 4.03
C GLU A 724 -49.61 39.65 2.66
N TRP A 725 -48.54 38.87 2.61
CA TRP A 725 -47.95 38.42 1.35
C TRP A 725 -48.79 37.34 0.66
N LEU A 726 -49.70 36.68 1.38
CA LEU A 726 -50.69 35.76 0.81
C LEU A 726 -51.79 36.53 0.09
N VAL A 727 -51.69 36.55 -1.24
CA VAL A 727 -52.65 37.21 -2.12
C VAL A 727 -53.41 36.12 -2.88
N ALA A 728 -54.72 36.00 -2.64
CA ALA A 728 -55.56 34.97 -3.26
C ALA A 728 -55.35 34.91 -4.79
N ALA A 729 -55.38 36.04 -5.49
CA ALA A 729 -55.14 36.09 -6.94
C ALA A 729 -53.82 35.43 -7.38
N ARG A 730 -52.75 35.64 -6.62
CA ARG A 730 -51.42 35.10 -6.93
C ARG A 730 -51.31 33.62 -6.59
N VAL A 731 -51.87 33.18 -5.46
CA VAL A 731 -51.89 31.77 -5.05
C VAL A 731 -52.70 30.93 -6.02
N PHE A 732 -53.88 31.41 -6.42
CA PHE A 732 -54.71 30.72 -7.40
C PHE A 732 -54.11 30.78 -8.82
N ALA A 733 -53.37 31.84 -9.18
CA ALA A 733 -52.54 31.83 -10.41
C ALA A 733 -51.51 30.71 -10.40
N LEU A 734 -50.86 30.51 -9.24
CA LEU A 734 -49.81 29.51 -9.06
C LEU A 734 -50.39 28.09 -9.12
N ALA A 735 -51.62 27.88 -8.65
CA ALA A 735 -52.37 26.62 -8.76
C ALA A 735 -52.66 26.22 -10.21
N GLU A 736 -52.60 27.16 -11.16
CA GLU A 736 -52.76 26.93 -12.61
C GLU A 736 -51.43 26.96 -13.38
N SER A 737 -50.30 26.99 -12.68
CA SER A 737 -48.99 26.93 -13.31
C SER A 737 -48.84 25.68 -14.17
N ALA A 738 -48.11 25.77 -15.29
CA ALA A 738 -47.75 24.59 -16.08
C ALA A 738 -46.87 23.61 -15.28
N LEU A 739 -46.18 24.09 -14.25
CA LEU A 739 -45.27 23.32 -13.42
C LEU A 739 -46.01 22.70 -12.22
N LYS A 740 -45.96 21.37 -12.11
CA LYS A 740 -46.63 20.62 -11.03
C LYS A 740 -46.22 21.09 -9.63
N ALA A 741 -44.92 21.29 -9.38
CA ALA A 741 -44.41 21.74 -8.08
C ALA A 741 -45.02 23.07 -7.63
N SER A 742 -45.23 24.02 -8.54
CA SER A 742 -45.89 25.30 -8.23
C SER A 742 -47.36 25.08 -7.85
N ARG A 743 -48.06 24.16 -8.52
CA ARG A 743 -49.46 23.81 -8.21
C ARG A 743 -49.60 23.17 -6.84
N GLU A 744 -48.65 22.32 -6.46
CA GLU A 744 -48.60 21.67 -5.14
C GLU A 744 -48.38 22.71 -4.03
N VAL A 745 -47.46 23.65 -4.23
CA VAL A 745 -47.23 24.77 -3.30
C VAL A 745 -48.51 25.57 -3.12
N ALA A 746 -49.16 25.96 -4.22
CA ALA A 746 -50.43 26.67 -4.16
C ALA A 746 -51.51 25.88 -3.41
N SER A 747 -51.60 24.57 -3.64
CA SER A 747 -52.55 23.68 -2.97
C SER A 747 -52.27 23.60 -1.46
N ALA A 748 -51.01 23.47 -1.06
CA ALA A 748 -50.61 23.48 0.35
C ALA A 748 -50.98 24.81 1.04
N LEU A 749 -50.73 25.95 0.37
CA LEU A 749 -51.13 27.27 0.87
C LEU A 749 -52.64 27.38 1.01
N ILE A 750 -53.41 26.91 0.02
CA ILE A 750 -54.88 26.95 0.03
C ILE A 750 -55.43 26.05 1.13
N ARG A 751 -54.86 24.87 1.37
CA ARG A 751 -55.27 23.99 2.47
C ARG A 751 -54.99 24.63 3.82
N ARG A 752 -53.80 25.20 4.01
CA ARG A 752 -53.35 25.72 5.30
C ARG A 752 -53.96 27.08 5.66
N HIS A 753 -54.14 27.94 4.67
CA HIS A 753 -54.70 29.30 4.80
C HIS A 753 -56.09 29.40 4.19
N TYR A 754 -56.86 28.31 4.31
CA TYR A 754 -58.16 28.11 3.65
C TYR A 754 -59.13 29.28 3.82
N HIS A 755 -59.34 29.74 5.06
CA HIS A 755 -60.25 30.86 5.33
C HIS A 755 -59.73 32.18 4.76
N ARG A 756 -58.42 32.46 4.91
CA ARG A 756 -57.80 33.71 4.43
C ARG A 756 -57.80 33.82 2.90
N LEU A 757 -57.73 32.69 2.21
CA LEU A 757 -57.72 32.62 0.75
C LEU A 757 -59.13 32.51 0.13
N GLY A 758 -60.19 32.64 0.95
CA GLY A 758 -61.57 32.78 0.51
C GLY A 758 -62.42 31.50 0.58
N GLY A 759 -61.97 30.48 1.31
CA GLY A 759 -62.79 29.34 1.74
C GLY A 759 -63.48 28.57 0.61
N ALA A 760 -64.67 28.05 0.89
CA ALA A 760 -65.41 27.17 -0.02
C ALA A 760 -65.77 27.91 -1.32
N ALA A 761 -66.10 29.19 -1.21
CA ALA A 761 -66.49 30.05 -2.32
C ALA A 761 -65.38 30.18 -3.39
N LYS A 762 -64.10 30.17 -2.99
CA LYS A 762 -62.97 30.24 -3.92
C LYS A 762 -62.46 28.87 -4.38
N LEU A 763 -62.71 27.78 -3.66
CA LEU A 763 -62.36 26.40 -4.12
C LEU A 763 -63.10 25.98 -5.39
N ALA A 764 -64.33 26.47 -5.60
CA ALA A 764 -65.08 26.26 -6.83
C ALA A 764 -64.28 26.68 -8.08
N TRP A 765 -63.38 27.66 -7.94
CA TRP A 765 -62.48 28.04 -9.03
C TRP A 765 -61.46 26.93 -9.33
N LEU A 766 -60.89 26.21 -8.36
CA LEU A 766 -59.95 25.11 -8.66
C LEU A 766 -60.63 23.85 -9.22
N MET A 767 -61.91 23.63 -8.90
CA MET A 767 -62.69 22.50 -9.44
C MET A 767 -62.87 22.54 -10.97
N GLU A 768 -62.65 23.71 -11.57
CA GLU A 768 -62.67 23.93 -13.03
C GLU A 768 -61.28 23.95 -13.67
N SER A 769 -60.23 23.57 -12.92
CA SER A 769 -58.86 23.52 -13.45
C SER A 769 -58.76 22.54 -14.63
N PRO A 770 -57.99 22.83 -15.69
CA PRO A 770 -57.66 21.84 -16.72
C PRO A 770 -56.87 20.65 -16.15
N ASP A 771 -56.09 20.87 -15.08
CA ASP A 771 -55.29 19.85 -14.41
C ASP A 771 -56.15 18.97 -13.49
N ARG A 772 -56.04 17.64 -13.64
CA ARG A 772 -56.87 16.69 -12.88
C ARG A 772 -56.50 16.63 -11.40
N GLU A 773 -55.22 16.76 -11.05
CA GLU A 773 -54.76 16.70 -9.66
C GLU A 773 -55.26 17.90 -8.87
N VAL A 774 -55.26 19.10 -9.48
CA VAL A 774 -55.81 20.32 -8.86
C VAL A 774 -57.31 20.19 -8.60
N ARG A 775 -58.07 19.62 -9.56
CA ARG A 775 -59.51 19.36 -9.35
C ARG A 775 -59.75 18.37 -8.21
N LEU A 776 -58.99 17.28 -8.17
CA LEU A 776 -59.09 16.27 -7.11
C LEU A 776 -58.74 16.84 -5.74
N PHE A 777 -57.68 17.64 -5.67
CA PHE A 777 -57.33 18.38 -4.46
C PHE A 777 -58.47 19.29 -4.00
N ALA A 778 -59.08 20.07 -4.91
CA ALA A 778 -60.16 20.99 -4.56
C ALA A 778 -61.41 20.26 -4.03
N VAL A 779 -61.80 19.15 -4.65
CA VAL A 779 -62.94 18.31 -4.21
C VAL A 779 -62.65 17.64 -2.87
N ARG A 780 -61.45 17.06 -2.71
CA ARG A 780 -61.02 16.43 -1.45
C ARG A 780 -60.93 17.44 -0.33
N LEU A 781 -60.33 18.61 -0.54
CA LEU A 781 -60.21 19.64 0.49
C LEU A 781 -61.59 20.17 0.90
N LEU A 782 -62.52 20.33 -0.04
CA LEU A 782 -63.90 20.67 0.27
C LEU A 782 -64.54 19.59 1.17
N TRP A 783 -64.38 18.32 0.83
CA TRP A 783 -64.88 17.22 1.67
C TRP A 783 -64.20 17.18 3.05
N GLU A 784 -62.88 17.29 3.12
CA GLU A 784 -62.11 17.30 4.37
C GLU A 784 -62.57 18.41 5.33
N GLN A 785 -62.82 19.62 4.83
CA GLN A 785 -63.19 20.76 5.67
C GLN A 785 -64.67 20.74 6.11
N HIS A 786 -65.54 20.12 5.31
CA HIS A 786 -67.00 20.17 5.48
C HIS A 786 -67.69 18.81 5.62
N ARG A 787 -66.95 17.72 5.85
CA ARG A 787 -67.52 16.41 6.11
C ARG A 787 -68.39 16.48 7.37
N PRO A 788 -69.65 16.02 7.33
CA PRO A 788 -70.50 15.96 8.52
C PRO A 788 -69.86 15.02 9.56
N LEU A 789 -69.51 15.55 10.74
CA LEU A 789 -69.05 14.71 11.85
C LEU A 789 -70.28 14.08 12.52
N THR A 790 -70.57 12.82 12.21
CA THR A 790 -71.54 12.05 12.99
C THR A 790 -70.93 11.71 14.35
N ILE A 791 -71.21 12.51 15.37
CA ILE A 791 -70.96 12.12 16.76
C ILE A 791 -72.13 11.21 17.17
N PRO A 792 -71.91 9.93 17.52
CA PRO A 792 -72.99 9.06 17.97
C PRO A 792 -73.62 9.61 19.25
N THR A 793 -74.95 9.60 19.34
CA THR A 793 -75.73 10.10 20.51
C THR A 793 -75.42 9.38 21.83
N SER A 794 -74.71 8.25 21.80
CA SER A 794 -74.23 7.49 22.96
C SER A 794 -72.78 7.82 23.37
N TRP A 795 -72.09 8.74 22.68
CA TRP A 795 -70.72 9.09 22.98
C TRP A 795 -70.65 10.04 24.20
N LYS A 796 -70.19 9.51 25.34
CA LYS A 796 -69.68 10.32 26.45
C LYS A 796 -68.15 10.21 26.47
N PRO A 797 -67.42 11.32 26.73
CA PRO A 797 -65.96 11.29 26.72
C PRO A 797 -65.43 10.32 27.77
N ASN A 798 -64.73 9.28 27.33
CA ASN A 798 -64.06 8.35 28.22
C ASN A 798 -62.91 9.06 28.95
N LYS A 799 -63.04 9.21 30.27
CA LYS A 799 -61.90 9.45 31.16
C LYS A 799 -61.16 8.12 31.36
N GLY A 800 -60.24 7.81 30.44
CA GLY A 800 -59.29 6.71 30.54
C GLY A 800 -57.87 7.22 30.85
N PRO A 801 -57.02 6.42 31.55
CA PRO A 801 -55.77 6.88 32.15
C PRO A 801 -54.74 7.21 31.07
N GLY A 802 -54.39 8.50 30.99
CA GLY A 802 -53.65 9.09 29.86
C GLY A 802 -54.17 10.49 29.51
N ALA A 803 -55.37 10.84 29.97
CA ALA A 803 -55.76 12.24 30.13
C ALA A 803 -54.88 12.89 31.19
N ARG A 804 -53.74 13.45 30.76
CA ARG A 804 -53.05 14.48 31.53
C ARG A 804 -53.76 15.81 31.33
N PRO A 805 -53.95 16.58 32.40
CA PRO A 805 -54.63 17.86 32.36
C PRO A 805 -53.74 18.86 31.62
N SER A 806 -54.26 19.54 30.60
CA SER A 806 -53.65 20.79 30.14
C SER A 806 -54.03 21.88 31.15
N ALA A 807 -53.31 21.94 32.25
CA ALA A 807 -53.23 23.13 33.08
C ALA A 807 -52.08 24.00 32.54
N GLY A 808 -52.41 25.21 32.08
CA GLY A 808 -51.44 26.30 31.94
C GLY A 808 -50.84 26.50 30.55
N ALA A 809 -51.65 26.85 29.56
CA ALA A 809 -51.24 27.85 28.57
C ALA A 809 -52.34 28.91 28.57
N ALA A 810 -51.99 30.06 29.14
CA ALA A 810 -52.83 31.23 29.19
C ALA A 810 -53.28 31.59 27.77
N SER A 811 -54.55 31.97 27.69
CA SER A 811 -55.18 32.61 26.57
C SER A 811 -54.31 33.73 25.99
N ASP A 812 -53.75 33.50 24.80
CA ASP A 812 -53.70 34.56 23.80
C ASP A 812 -54.77 34.27 22.76
N ALA A 813 -55.93 34.85 23.09
CA ALA A 813 -57.07 35.01 22.24
C ALA A 813 -56.70 35.89 21.03
N SER A 814 -56.35 35.26 19.90
CA SER A 814 -56.52 35.90 18.58
C SER A 814 -56.62 34.92 17.41
N ALA A 815 -56.46 33.61 17.62
CA ALA A 815 -57.04 32.63 16.71
C ALA A 815 -58.49 32.39 17.17
N GLN A 816 -59.41 33.20 16.63
CA GLN A 816 -60.82 32.81 16.64
C GLN A 816 -60.90 31.34 16.18
N PRO A 817 -61.58 30.43 16.92
CA PRO A 817 -62.00 29.18 16.30
C PRO A 817 -62.72 29.57 15.01
N PRO A 818 -62.49 28.89 13.86
CA PRO A 818 -63.23 29.22 12.65
C PRO A 818 -64.70 29.25 13.05
N ALA A 819 -65.35 30.40 12.78
CA ALA A 819 -66.74 30.60 13.14
C ALA A 819 -67.50 29.34 12.74
N ALA A 820 -68.31 28.82 13.66
CA ALA A 820 -69.16 27.66 13.42
C ALA A 820 -70.08 27.85 12.19
N ASP A 821 -70.18 29.07 11.68
CA ASP A 821 -71.05 29.53 10.60
C ASP A 821 -70.56 29.21 9.17
N GLU A 822 -69.38 28.60 8.95
CA GLU A 822 -68.91 28.26 7.60
C GLU A 822 -68.73 26.77 7.30
N ARG A 823 -68.91 25.88 8.27
CA ARG A 823 -69.06 24.46 7.96
C ARG A 823 -70.48 24.21 7.50
N PHE A 824 -70.66 23.42 6.44
CA PHE A 824 -72.00 22.97 6.06
C PHE A 824 -72.63 22.23 7.24
N GLU A 825 -73.68 22.81 7.83
CA GLU A 825 -74.34 22.29 9.05
C GLU A 825 -74.90 20.89 8.87
N THR A 826 -75.21 20.52 7.62
CA THR A 826 -75.78 19.22 7.25
C THR A 826 -75.16 18.72 5.94
N GLY A 827 -75.19 17.39 5.74
CA GLY A 827 -74.82 16.77 4.46
C GLY A 827 -75.64 17.30 3.27
N GLU A 828 -76.84 17.84 3.52
CA GLU A 828 -77.70 18.45 2.50
C GLU A 828 -77.15 19.81 2.02
N ALA A 829 -76.53 20.61 2.88
CA ALA A 829 -75.92 21.88 2.48
C ALA A 829 -74.65 21.65 1.62
N LEU A 830 -73.87 20.62 1.94
CA LEU A 830 -72.76 20.18 1.09
C LEU A 830 -73.24 19.60 -0.25
N ARG A 831 -74.30 18.79 -0.24
CA ARG A 831 -74.97 18.29 -1.45
C ARG A 831 -75.43 19.45 -2.33
N GLN A 832 -76.06 20.46 -1.75
CA GLN A 832 -76.53 21.65 -2.46
C GLN A 832 -75.37 22.47 -3.05
N PHE A 833 -74.22 22.55 -2.36
CA PHE A 833 -73.02 23.19 -2.89
C PHE A 833 -72.41 22.39 -4.05
N LEU A 834 -72.21 21.07 -3.91
CA LEU A 834 -71.73 20.21 -4.99
C LEU A 834 -72.67 20.24 -6.20
N ARG A 835 -73.99 20.23 -5.94
CA ARG A 835 -75.03 20.45 -6.94
C ARG A 835 -74.85 21.82 -7.62
N THR A 836 -74.65 22.90 -6.87
CA THR A 836 -74.41 24.24 -7.43
C THR A 836 -73.15 24.31 -8.30
N VAL A 837 -72.08 23.60 -7.90
CA VAL A 837 -70.83 23.55 -8.67
C VAL A 837 -71.01 22.72 -9.96
N MET A 838 -71.68 21.57 -9.89
CA MET A 838 -71.87 20.64 -11.02
C MET A 838 -72.97 21.10 -12.00
N PHE A 839 -74.08 21.65 -11.50
CA PHE A 839 -75.23 22.10 -12.30
C PHE A 839 -75.13 23.53 -12.82
N GLY A 840 -74.13 24.33 -12.43
CA GLY A 840 -74.00 25.72 -12.87
C GLY A 840 -74.06 25.88 -14.41
N LEU A 841 -75.18 26.40 -14.93
CA LEU A 841 -75.27 27.18 -16.17
C LEU A 841 -75.18 28.67 -15.77
N PRO A 842 -74.58 29.55 -16.58
CA PRO A 842 -74.20 30.90 -16.14
C PRO A 842 -75.43 31.64 -15.59
N PRO A 843 -75.41 32.19 -14.36
CA PRO A 843 -76.49 33.03 -13.91
C PRO A 843 -76.44 34.31 -14.74
N GLY A 844 -77.35 34.42 -15.71
CA GLY A 844 -77.62 35.66 -16.42
C GLY A 844 -78.13 36.69 -15.42
N ARG A 845 -77.22 37.56 -14.98
CA ARG A 845 -77.36 38.71 -14.07
C ARG A 845 -77.42 38.33 -12.58
N VAL A 846 -76.34 38.70 -11.87
CA VAL A 846 -76.08 38.62 -10.41
C VAL A 846 -76.04 37.17 -9.91
N GLU A 847 -74.93 36.46 -9.74
CA GLU A 847 -73.58 36.82 -9.31
C GLU A 847 -72.58 36.04 -10.18
N ARG A 848 -71.63 36.75 -10.81
CA ARG A 848 -70.44 36.09 -11.35
C ARG A 848 -69.77 35.43 -10.14
N ARG A 849 -69.45 34.12 -10.15
CA ARG A 849 -68.50 33.55 -9.17
C ARG A 849 -67.33 34.53 -9.15
N GLU A 850 -67.15 35.25 -8.05
CA GLU A 850 -66.38 36.47 -8.09
C GLU A 850 -65.01 36.16 -8.68
N PRO A 851 -64.69 36.68 -9.88
CA PRO A 851 -63.41 36.41 -10.49
C PRO A 851 -62.35 36.89 -9.51
N ILE A 852 -61.38 36.04 -9.20
CA ILE A 852 -60.31 36.47 -8.31
C ILE A 852 -59.59 37.60 -9.04
N ALA A 853 -59.65 38.81 -8.48
CA ALA A 853 -59.21 40.02 -9.14
C ALA A 853 -57.76 39.88 -9.62
N GLY A 854 -57.52 40.05 -10.93
CA GLY A 854 -56.19 39.93 -11.54
C GLY A 854 -55.88 38.59 -12.22
N LEU A 855 -56.80 37.61 -12.22
CA LEU A 855 -56.67 36.38 -13.02
C LEU A 855 -57.38 36.50 -14.38
N PRO A 856 -56.79 35.98 -15.48
CA PRO A 856 -57.46 35.90 -16.77
C PRO A 856 -58.64 34.91 -16.74
N SER A 857 -59.70 35.21 -17.49
CA SER A 857 -60.83 34.28 -17.66
C SER A 857 -60.37 32.99 -18.35
N ARG A 858 -60.74 31.82 -17.79
CA ARG A 858 -60.30 30.50 -18.30
C ARG A 858 -60.92 30.17 -19.66
N ARG A 859 -60.20 29.33 -20.42
CA ARG A 859 -60.48 28.95 -21.82
C ARG A 859 -61.15 27.57 -22.02
N LEU A 860 -61.67 26.94 -20.97
CA LEU A 860 -62.39 25.66 -21.12
C LEU A 860 -63.87 25.91 -21.39
N SER A 861 -64.47 25.12 -22.27
CA SER A 861 -65.93 25.11 -22.42
C SER A 861 -66.58 24.55 -21.14
N ALA A 862 -67.75 25.09 -20.77
CA ALA A 862 -68.48 24.65 -19.57
C ALA A 862 -68.74 23.14 -19.55
N SER A 863 -69.02 22.54 -20.72
CA SER A 863 -69.26 21.10 -20.89
C SER A 863 -68.01 20.24 -20.64
N GLU A 864 -66.82 20.71 -21.03
CA GLU A 864 -65.58 19.96 -20.79
C GLU A 864 -65.15 20.04 -19.32
N GLY A 865 -65.36 21.18 -18.66
CA GLY A 865 -65.12 21.35 -17.23
C GLY A 865 -66.00 20.42 -16.40
N LYS A 866 -67.30 20.34 -16.70
CA LYS A 866 -68.27 19.49 -16.01
C LYS A 866 -67.95 18.01 -16.13
N ARG A 867 -67.70 17.51 -17.35
CA ARG A 867 -67.28 16.11 -17.56
C ARG A 867 -66.05 15.75 -16.74
N ARG A 868 -65.04 16.62 -16.73
CA ARG A 868 -63.78 16.42 -16.00
C ARG A 868 -63.94 16.48 -14.48
N LEU A 869 -64.93 17.21 -13.97
CA LEU A 869 -65.27 17.26 -12.55
C LEU A 869 -66.01 15.98 -12.11
N ILE A 870 -66.94 15.47 -12.92
CA ILE A 870 -67.65 14.19 -12.69
C ILE A 870 -66.65 13.05 -12.48
N GLU A 871 -65.60 12.97 -13.31
CA GLU A 871 -64.56 11.94 -13.19
C GLU A 871 -63.87 11.97 -11.81
N VAL A 872 -63.58 13.17 -11.30
CA VAL A 872 -62.88 13.36 -10.02
C VAL A 872 -63.80 13.08 -8.83
N VAL A 873 -65.05 13.55 -8.89
CA VAL A 873 -66.09 13.26 -7.89
C VAL A 873 -66.32 11.75 -7.80
N ARG A 874 -66.41 11.06 -8.94
CA ARG A 874 -66.48 9.60 -9.00
C ARG A 874 -65.31 8.95 -8.29
N ASP A 875 -64.09 9.37 -8.59
CA ASP A 875 -62.90 8.72 -8.08
C ASP A 875 -62.82 8.84 -6.54
N LEU A 876 -63.17 10.00 -5.96
CA LEU A 876 -63.30 10.13 -4.51
C LEU A 876 -64.46 9.30 -3.93
N ALA A 877 -65.59 9.22 -4.64
CA ALA A 877 -66.75 8.41 -4.24
C ALA A 877 -66.55 6.90 -4.38
N ILE A 878 -65.53 6.43 -5.09
CA ILE A 878 -65.10 5.03 -5.09
C ILE A 878 -64.22 4.74 -3.87
N GLU A 879 -63.51 5.75 -3.36
CA GLU A 879 -62.58 5.62 -2.24
C GLU A 879 -63.26 5.80 -0.87
N ASP A 880 -64.26 6.69 -0.76
CA ASP A 880 -64.95 7.04 0.49
C ASP A 880 -66.47 6.84 0.37
N ALA A 881 -67.00 5.85 1.11
CA ALA A 881 -68.41 5.47 1.08
C ALA A 881 -69.36 6.55 1.66
N GLU A 882 -68.90 7.38 2.60
CA GLU A 882 -69.70 8.48 3.13
C GLU A 882 -69.81 9.62 2.11
N PHE A 883 -68.70 9.93 1.44
CA PHE A 883 -68.73 10.87 0.32
C PHE A 883 -69.60 10.34 -0.83
N ALA A 884 -69.52 9.03 -1.11
CA ALA A 884 -70.32 8.37 -2.13
C ALA A 884 -71.82 8.53 -1.89
N THR A 885 -72.28 8.47 -0.64
CA THR A 885 -73.70 8.67 -0.29
C THR A 885 -74.18 10.07 -0.67
N VAL A 886 -73.33 11.09 -0.47
CA VAL A 886 -73.63 12.48 -0.87
C VAL A 886 -73.51 12.64 -2.39
N ALA A 887 -72.44 12.12 -2.99
CA ALA A 887 -72.13 12.29 -4.41
C ALA A 887 -73.10 11.56 -5.34
N VAL A 888 -73.58 10.36 -4.97
CA VAL A 888 -74.55 9.58 -5.75
C VAL A 888 -75.83 10.37 -5.97
N SER A 889 -76.36 11.03 -4.93
CA SER A 889 -77.56 11.85 -5.07
C SER A 889 -77.41 12.97 -6.11
N VAL A 890 -76.23 13.61 -6.16
CA VAL A 890 -75.93 14.68 -7.13
C VAL A 890 -75.69 14.10 -8.53
N LEU A 891 -75.04 12.94 -8.63
CA LEU A 891 -74.74 12.27 -9.89
C LEU A 891 -75.99 11.65 -10.55
N ASP A 892 -76.91 11.08 -9.77
CA ASP A 892 -78.21 10.55 -10.22
C ASP A 892 -79.09 11.69 -10.76
N GLU A 893 -79.13 12.84 -10.07
CA GLU A 893 -79.79 14.03 -10.60
C GLU A 893 -79.15 14.51 -11.91
N PHE A 894 -77.81 14.46 -12.00
CA PHE A 894 -77.06 14.94 -13.18
C PHE A 894 -77.12 13.96 -14.35
N MET A 895 -77.48 12.69 -14.11
CA MET A 895 -77.74 11.69 -15.15
C MET A 895 -78.86 12.15 -16.12
N ASN A 896 -79.73 13.07 -15.72
CA ASN A 896 -80.75 13.64 -16.60
C ASN A 896 -80.25 14.84 -17.45
N SER A 897 -78.95 15.18 -17.42
CA SER A 897 -78.38 16.25 -18.26
C SER A 897 -78.35 15.84 -19.75
N HIS A 898 -78.91 16.68 -20.61
CA HIS A 898 -78.92 16.48 -22.08
C HIS A 898 -77.64 16.94 -22.80
N ALA A 899 -76.64 17.45 -22.08
CA ALA A 899 -75.40 17.91 -22.70
C ALA A 899 -74.50 16.73 -23.14
N ARG A 900 -73.88 16.87 -24.32
CA ARG A 900 -73.13 15.80 -24.98
C ARG A 900 -71.92 15.35 -24.13
N GLY A 901 -71.91 14.09 -23.71
CA GLY A 901 -70.80 13.47 -22.96
C GLY A 901 -70.92 13.55 -21.43
N GLU A 902 -71.89 14.31 -20.89
CA GLU A 902 -72.15 14.43 -19.45
C GLU A 902 -72.92 13.21 -18.91
N TRP A 903 -73.98 12.80 -19.61
CA TRP A 903 -74.79 11.62 -19.28
C TRP A 903 -73.95 10.34 -19.24
N GLN A 904 -73.16 10.06 -20.28
CA GLN A 904 -72.29 8.86 -20.32
C GLN A 904 -71.27 8.86 -19.17
N GLY A 905 -70.76 10.05 -18.80
CA GLY A 905 -69.83 10.23 -17.69
C GLY A 905 -70.47 9.90 -16.33
N CYS A 906 -71.69 10.38 -16.08
CA CYS A 906 -72.44 10.08 -14.85
C CYS A 906 -72.85 8.63 -14.74
N VAL A 907 -73.39 8.03 -15.82
CA VAL A 907 -73.76 6.61 -15.85
C VAL A 907 -72.54 5.73 -15.55
N ALA A 908 -71.40 6.02 -16.17
CA ALA A 908 -70.15 5.30 -15.89
C ALA A 908 -69.65 5.53 -14.46
N ALA A 909 -69.85 6.71 -13.89
CA ALA A 909 -69.49 7.02 -12.51
C ALA A 909 -70.32 6.24 -11.49
N LEU A 910 -71.65 6.34 -11.59
CA LEU A 910 -72.61 5.64 -10.74
C LEU A 910 -72.44 4.12 -10.81
N ALA A 911 -72.13 3.57 -12.00
CA ALA A 911 -71.90 2.14 -12.16
C ALA A 911 -70.67 1.66 -11.40
N ARG A 912 -69.57 2.44 -11.43
CA ARG A 912 -68.33 2.12 -10.71
C ARG A 912 -68.46 2.33 -9.21
N ILE A 913 -69.17 3.37 -8.77
CA ILE A 913 -69.46 3.59 -7.33
C ILE A 913 -70.30 2.43 -6.79
N ARG A 914 -71.36 2.02 -7.49
CA ARG A 914 -72.18 0.84 -7.13
C ARG A 914 -71.37 -0.45 -7.06
N GLN A 915 -70.36 -0.60 -7.93
CA GLN A 915 -69.45 -1.74 -7.87
C GLN A 915 -68.51 -1.70 -6.65
N ALA A 916 -68.00 -0.53 -6.29
CA ALA A 916 -67.08 -0.34 -5.17
C ALA A 916 -67.79 -0.37 -3.80
N HIS A 917 -69.03 0.11 -3.74
CA HIS A 917 -69.87 0.17 -2.55
C HIS A 917 -71.26 -0.44 -2.84
N PRO A 918 -71.38 -1.78 -2.78
CA PRO A 918 -72.63 -2.48 -3.13
C PRO A 918 -73.85 -2.08 -2.29
N ASP A 919 -73.61 -1.56 -1.08
CA ASP A 919 -74.66 -1.14 -0.14
C ASP A 919 -75.27 0.23 -0.48
N ILE A 920 -74.65 0.99 -1.40
CA ILE A 920 -75.14 2.30 -1.84
C ILE A 920 -76.05 2.10 -3.05
N THR A 921 -77.31 2.53 -2.91
CA THR A 921 -78.31 2.45 -3.98
C THR A 921 -78.10 3.58 -4.98
N THR A 922 -78.11 3.26 -6.28
CA THR A 922 -78.05 4.23 -7.38
C THR A 922 -79.26 4.03 -8.31
N ASP A 923 -79.66 5.06 -9.04
CA ASP A 923 -80.80 5.00 -9.98
C ASP A 923 -80.49 4.22 -11.28
N LEU A 924 -79.33 3.53 -11.35
CA LEU A 924 -78.96 2.72 -12.50
C LEU A 924 -79.72 1.38 -12.54
N PRO A 925 -80.08 0.87 -13.74
CA PRO A 925 -80.66 -0.46 -13.88
C PRO A 925 -79.77 -1.57 -13.28
N PRO A 926 -80.35 -2.67 -12.75
CA PRO A 926 -79.59 -3.78 -12.16
C PRO A 926 -78.69 -4.47 -13.21
N ALA A 927 -77.47 -4.85 -12.81
CA ALA A 927 -76.50 -5.49 -13.71
C ALA A 927 -76.96 -6.91 -14.08
N ARG A 928 -77.03 -7.23 -15.39
CA ARG A 928 -77.34 -8.60 -15.88
C ARG A 928 -76.11 -9.50 -15.70
N GLN A 929 -76.24 -10.60 -14.96
CA GLN A 929 -75.17 -11.60 -14.77
C GLN A 929 -75.05 -12.50 -16.01
N GLU A 930 -73.91 -12.49 -16.70
CA GLU A 930 -73.60 -13.43 -17.79
C GLU A 930 -73.04 -14.75 -17.24
N GLN A 931 -73.70 -15.86 -17.57
CA GLN A 931 -73.23 -17.22 -17.31
C GLN A 931 -72.05 -17.56 -18.23
N ARG A 932 -70.87 -17.78 -17.64
CA ARG A 932 -69.68 -18.31 -18.30
C ARG A 932 -69.91 -19.76 -18.77
N GLN A 933 -69.68 -20.03 -20.06
CA GLN A 933 -69.40 -21.38 -20.54
C GLN A 933 -67.89 -21.52 -20.76
N SER A 934 -67.35 -22.60 -20.19
CA SER A 934 -65.96 -23.03 -20.21
C SER A 934 -65.51 -23.54 -21.59
N ALA A 935 -64.38 -23.02 -22.07
CA ALA A 935 -63.43 -23.67 -22.96
C ALA A 935 -62.02 -23.19 -22.60
#